data_AF-L7JZI4-F1
#
_entry.id   AF-L7JZI4-F1
#
_cell.length_a   1.000
_cell.length_b   1.000
_cell.length_c   1.000
_cell.angle_alpha   90.00
_cell.angle_beta   90.00
_cell.angle_gamma   90.00
#
_symmetry.space_group_name_H-M   'P 1'
#
loop_
_entity.id
_entity.type
_entity.pdbx_description
1 polymer ?
#
loop_
_entity_poly.entity_id
_entity_poly.type
_entity_poly.pdbx_seq_one_letter_code
_entity_poly.pdbx_strand_id
1 'polypeptide(L)'
;MWSNLYKYIDAGLKYIFLFENEDDFATENFIITENPEDLQMPGLWTVKQRTEMVQSITNENGINIFGNNKLVENLFSHDHAYYYNYAAGIRKIFYQTHQDVIDKNTNIQFKVINVPMSFSLYAKIIKLSIHCTVSFTIREIREILKHYTRFEKNIMILLLKHVCEHFLKDKTLLQKIQMYRDHPSDDPNTSSIMSIFLPFFDTEEAIYQFKMLVRLHIVLLISNGNKICPKLCSRSLLCQHQALCANHDAFALLFFFDKLEIYYEWFINNKNLLDTVFKCNMIDSSYAVSIYGSMEKYDSISDANVCKEILDLIQTSEFLQGTVVSELTLEFDSIHENVEIACLASIRASITAQCTECSLDFIQSIPEYIKITVSMDNLFSTPPFNISHNVTNMSFNNCNFDYSLRIPNNVESVYISDCTFNTNETLTLSERCKNVQISSSKLTFIFPNVIEFDMRSNTERNFFLFEFKINRMSEKEALLLDTAIIYKTISIDRSIESLAFVFVTIVPESCVTFNEATKYLTISQSEGLFDMRPYIGVMQHFKRNMTMKISPLKTSLHKLSEIILLDFELTETVQLSNIYESVVLNRVFMTENTEIILNKACKKLEINNSTVVINAWNVETIEHLFVRFSLKGNSFVKFVGLRRVNYVHLFNICLNVNSFATWLTGFESIKHLIFDNNHCLDDYHLIDAYYKNLMSFISTKESLERNPGLLRDVLAVRENKVTVLVYRRSNIIINYYLKHILNCEVMKKVSKLEFIGIAINSSNCNSFRNLKNLKALQLSLEKIDNKFLYNLPPNLKLLRVTDLFNENLNLRSEYTIKPSIIVQPHINLKILSVHVDFLYNLCFMAVSMPPLEILEVQYSRKIKIHSRVRKFKIKVRELFVQCKSYKQTYDHEITLTQNEMISFMKSIESHVEFEFLECVDFVFWGASVIFDPKTLRVV
;
A
#
# COMPACT_ATOMS: atom_id res chain seq x y z
N MET A 1 -1.39 8.03 -11.25
CA MET A 1 -1.22 6.94 -12.24
C MET A 1 -0.27 7.33 -13.40
N TRP A 2 -0.28 8.52 -14.00
CA TRP A 2 0.39 8.82 -15.30
C TRP A 2 1.91 9.11 -15.35
N SER A 3 2.74 8.33 -14.64
CA SER A 3 4.21 8.53 -14.56
C SER A 3 5.07 7.65 -15.49
N ASN A 4 4.49 6.80 -16.35
CA ASN A 4 5.25 5.73 -17.03
C ASN A 4 5.63 5.94 -18.50
N LEU A 5 5.45 7.12 -19.12
CA LEU A 5 6.03 7.37 -20.46
C LEU A 5 7.56 7.15 -20.48
N TYR A 6 8.21 7.29 -19.33
CA TYR A 6 9.64 6.99 -19.15
C TYR A 6 9.98 5.51 -19.29
N LYS A 7 9.05 4.60 -18.97
CA LYS A 7 9.26 3.15 -19.14
C LYS A 7 9.41 2.78 -20.62
N TYR A 8 8.80 3.50 -21.55
CA TYR A 8 8.99 3.31 -23.00
C TYR A 8 10.42 3.60 -23.48
N ILE A 9 11.22 4.36 -22.73
CA ILE A 9 12.62 4.64 -23.04
C ILE A 9 13.55 3.55 -22.49
N ASP A 10 13.17 2.98 -21.34
CA ASP A 10 13.96 2.00 -20.58
C ASP A 10 13.58 0.54 -20.90
N ALA A 11 12.40 0.29 -21.47
CA ALA A 11 11.91 -1.05 -21.80
C ALA A 11 12.65 -1.61 -23.02
N GLY A 12 13.83 -2.17 -22.78
CA GLY A 12 14.44 -3.15 -23.68
C GLY A 12 13.63 -4.44 -23.76
N LEU A 13 12.77 -4.70 -22.76
CA LEU A 13 11.98 -5.92 -22.59
C LEU A 13 10.48 -5.60 -22.44
N LYS A 14 9.63 -6.21 -23.28
CA LYS A 14 8.17 -6.22 -23.16
C LYS A 14 7.68 -7.61 -22.72
N TYR A 15 6.49 -7.70 -22.13
CA TYR A 15 5.91 -8.96 -21.69
C TYR A 15 4.71 -9.32 -22.55
N ILE A 16 4.61 -10.57 -22.98
CA ILE A 16 3.45 -11.12 -23.68
C ILE A 16 2.81 -12.16 -22.76
N PHE A 17 1.57 -11.91 -22.35
CA PHE A 17 0.77 -12.80 -21.52
C PHE A 17 -0.15 -13.60 -22.43
N LEU A 18 0.20 -14.85 -22.70
CA LEU A 18 -0.53 -15.77 -23.58
C LEU A 18 -1.60 -16.52 -22.79
N PHE A 19 -2.87 -16.24 -23.04
CA PHE A 19 -4.03 -16.84 -22.38
C PHE A 19 -4.37 -18.19 -23.02
N GLU A 20 -4.97 -19.07 -22.23
CA GLU A 20 -5.51 -20.32 -22.75
C GLU A 20 -6.70 -20.04 -23.68
N ASN A 21 -6.69 -20.70 -24.84
CA ASN A 21 -7.78 -20.61 -25.80
C ASN A 21 -8.96 -21.46 -25.31
N GLU A 22 -10.17 -20.93 -25.49
CA GLU A 22 -11.38 -21.73 -25.37
C GLU A 22 -11.47 -22.65 -26.60
N ASP A 23 -11.91 -23.90 -26.39
CA ASP A 23 -11.92 -24.94 -27.43
C ASP A 23 -12.60 -24.45 -28.73
N ASP A 24 -11.99 -24.74 -29.88
CA ASP A 24 -12.37 -24.38 -31.28
C ASP A 24 -11.76 -23.12 -31.94
N PHE A 25 -10.85 -22.38 -31.30
CA PHE A 25 -10.18 -21.24 -31.95
C PHE A 25 -8.74 -21.53 -32.42
N ALA A 26 -8.49 -21.29 -33.72
CA ALA A 26 -7.15 -21.38 -34.34
C ALA A 26 -6.23 -20.18 -34.00
N THR A 27 -6.73 -19.17 -33.28
CA THR A 27 -6.05 -17.91 -32.99
C THR A 27 -5.69 -17.78 -31.51
N GLU A 28 -4.53 -17.21 -31.21
CA GLU A 28 -4.02 -17.08 -29.83
C GLU A 28 -4.55 -15.83 -29.14
N ASN A 29 -5.08 -15.97 -27.92
CA ASN A 29 -5.39 -14.81 -27.09
C ASN A 29 -4.17 -14.39 -26.28
N PHE A 30 -3.65 -13.18 -26.50
CA PHE A 30 -2.55 -12.67 -25.69
C PHE A 30 -2.66 -11.19 -25.37
N ILE A 31 -2.11 -10.79 -24.23
CA ILE A 31 -1.94 -9.39 -23.81
C ILE A 31 -0.46 -9.02 -23.83
N ILE A 32 -0.10 -7.97 -24.56
CA ILE A 32 1.22 -7.36 -24.45
C ILE A 32 1.18 -6.27 -23.39
N THR A 33 2.08 -6.30 -22.41
CA THR A 33 2.26 -5.23 -21.41
C THR A 33 3.74 -4.89 -21.25
N GLU A 34 4.01 -3.65 -20.87
CA GLU A 34 5.35 -3.17 -20.53
C GLU A 34 5.64 -3.29 -19.03
N ASN A 35 4.60 -3.48 -18.21
CA ASN A 35 4.71 -3.72 -16.79
C ASN A 35 3.76 -4.86 -16.37
N PRO A 36 4.28 -6.01 -15.94
CA PRO A 36 3.43 -7.15 -15.60
C PRO A 36 2.53 -6.85 -14.39
N GLU A 37 2.96 -5.98 -13.47
CA GLU A 37 2.16 -5.53 -12.30
C GLU A 37 0.81 -4.93 -12.67
N ASP A 38 0.68 -4.36 -13.86
CA ASP A 38 -0.56 -3.72 -14.28
C ASP A 38 -1.71 -4.72 -14.50
N LEU A 39 -1.41 -6.02 -14.60
CA LEU A 39 -2.40 -7.08 -14.74
C LEU A 39 -3.01 -7.55 -13.41
N GLN A 40 -2.58 -6.99 -12.27
CA GLN A 40 -3.06 -7.35 -10.92
C GLN A 40 -2.91 -8.86 -10.60
N MET A 41 -1.95 -9.54 -11.25
CA MET A 41 -1.66 -10.97 -11.09
C MET A 41 -0.21 -11.26 -10.65
N PRO A 42 0.29 -10.67 -9.55
CA PRO A 42 1.70 -10.75 -9.16
C PRO A 42 2.27 -12.16 -9.02
N GLY A 43 1.43 -13.15 -8.72
CA GLY A 43 1.86 -14.54 -8.64
C GLY A 43 2.36 -15.15 -9.96
N LEU A 44 2.07 -14.56 -11.12
CA LEU A 44 2.48 -15.11 -12.42
C LEU A 44 3.95 -14.84 -12.79
N TRP A 45 4.54 -13.74 -12.32
CA TRP A 45 5.92 -13.37 -12.69
C TRP A 45 6.89 -13.35 -11.50
N THR A 46 6.40 -13.55 -10.27
CA THR A 46 7.24 -13.65 -9.06
C THR A 46 7.70 -15.08 -8.78
N VAL A 47 7.05 -16.09 -9.36
CA VAL A 47 7.38 -17.51 -9.14
C VAL A 47 8.40 -17.99 -10.18
N LYS A 48 9.61 -18.36 -9.72
CA LYS A 48 10.75 -18.82 -10.53
C LYS A 48 10.54 -20.11 -11.36
N GLN A 49 9.33 -20.68 -11.41
CA GLN A 49 9.09 -21.98 -12.04
C GLN A 49 7.82 -22.01 -12.88
N ARG A 50 7.96 -21.79 -14.19
CA ARG A 50 7.80 -22.77 -15.29
C ARG A 50 7.44 -22.02 -16.58
N THR A 51 8.22 -22.30 -17.63
CA THR A 51 8.11 -21.77 -19.00
C THR A 51 8.34 -20.26 -19.14
N GLU A 52 9.57 -19.82 -18.85
CA GLU A 52 10.09 -18.56 -19.36
C GLU A 52 10.86 -18.84 -20.65
N MET A 53 10.35 -18.42 -21.81
CA MET A 53 11.13 -18.37 -23.04
C MET A 53 11.61 -16.93 -23.25
N VAL A 54 12.89 -16.71 -23.05
CA VAL A 54 13.57 -15.49 -23.48
C VAL A 54 14.11 -15.76 -24.88
N GLN A 55 13.48 -15.17 -25.89
CA GLN A 55 13.98 -15.25 -27.26
C GLN A 55 14.83 -14.01 -27.56
N SER A 56 16.09 -14.24 -27.93
CA SER A 56 16.97 -13.22 -28.51
C SER A 56 17.34 -13.68 -29.92
N ILE A 57 17.04 -12.89 -30.94
CA ILE A 57 17.44 -13.20 -32.32
C ILE A 57 18.75 -12.47 -32.63
N THR A 58 19.75 -13.22 -33.12
CA THR A 58 20.96 -12.71 -33.74
C THR A 58 20.70 -12.39 -35.22
N ASN A 59 21.05 -11.17 -35.64
CA ASN A 59 20.95 -10.73 -37.03
C ASN A 59 21.86 -11.56 -37.94
N GLU A 60 21.28 -12.26 -38.91
CA GLU A 60 21.95 -12.56 -40.18
C GLU A 60 21.10 -12.09 -41.36
N ASN A 61 21.76 -11.36 -42.26
CA ASN A 61 21.20 -10.72 -43.44
C ASN A 61 20.78 -11.75 -44.51
N GLY A 62 19.65 -11.52 -45.16
CA GLY A 62 19.25 -12.21 -46.38
C GLY A 62 18.22 -11.40 -47.16
N ILE A 63 18.70 -10.75 -48.23
CA ILE A 63 17.94 -9.92 -49.18
C ILE A 63 17.12 -10.82 -50.14
N ASN A 64 15.93 -10.33 -50.55
CA ASN A 64 15.32 -10.30 -51.91
C ASN A 64 13.95 -10.96 -52.23
N ILE A 65 13.10 -10.11 -52.85
CA ILE A 65 12.19 -10.29 -54.03
C ILE A 65 10.67 -10.51 -53.82
N PHE A 66 9.96 -9.54 -54.44
CA PHE A 66 8.58 -9.42 -54.95
C PHE A 66 7.61 -10.62 -54.94
N GLY A 67 6.36 -10.30 -54.60
CA GLY A 67 5.15 -10.97 -55.09
C GLY A 67 3.93 -10.07 -54.95
N ASN A 68 3.49 -9.47 -56.06
CA ASN A 68 2.15 -8.89 -56.21
C ASN A 68 1.09 -9.98 -55.94
N ASN A 69 0.00 -9.66 -55.23
CA ASN A 69 -1.34 -10.07 -55.65
C ASN A 69 -2.46 -9.29 -54.95
N LYS A 70 -3.48 -8.99 -55.76
CA LYS A 70 -4.72 -8.27 -55.49
C LYS A 70 -5.68 -9.07 -54.60
N LEU A 71 -6.41 -8.32 -53.76
CA LEU A 71 -7.83 -8.42 -53.38
C LEU A 71 -8.46 -9.82 -53.33
N VAL A 72 -8.88 -10.23 -52.13
CA VAL A 72 -10.20 -10.87 -51.90
C VAL A 72 -10.78 -10.32 -50.60
N GLU A 73 -11.84 -9.54 -50.73
CA GLU A 73 -12.84 -9.30 -49.68
C GLU A 73 -13.50 -10.64 -49.33
N ASN A 74 -13.48 -11.05 -48.06
CA ASN A 74 -14.57 -11.75 -47.37
C ASN A 74 -14.21 -12.09 -45.91
N LEU A 75 -15.25 -12.03 -45.06
CA LEU A 75 -15.36 -12.52 -43.68
C LEU A 75 -14.87 -11.59 -42.56
N PHE A 76 -15.82 -10.81 -42.05
CA PHE A 76 -15.83 -10.42 -40.63
C PHE A 76 -15.81 -11.70 -39.77
N SER A 77 -14.70 -11.91 -39.05
CA SER A 77 -14.64 -12.27 -37.63
C SER A 77 -13.28 -12.93 -37.31
N HIS A 78 -12.71 -12.56 -36.15
CA HIS A 78 -11.56 -13.15 -35.47
C HIS A 78 -10.15 -12.62 -35.78
N ASP A 79 -9.94 -11.32 -35.59
CA ASP A 79 -8.61 -10.78 -35.22
C ASP A 79 -8.55 -10.71 -33.69
N HIS A 80 -7.55 -11.31 -33.04
CA HIS A 80 -7.41 -11.28 -31.57
C HIS A 80 -5.95 -11.13 -31.15
N ALA A 81 -5.53 -9.91 -30.88
CA ALA A 81 -4.39 -9.62 -30.01
C ALA A 81 -4.76 -8.42 -29.14
N TYR A 82 -4.30 -8.41 -27.90
CA TYR A 82 -4.60 -7.35 -26.96
C TYR A 82 -3.31 -6.67 -26.50
N TYR A 83 -3.27 -5.34 -26.45
CA TYR A 83 -2.17 -4.57 -25.88
C TYR A 83 -2.69 -3.85 -24.67
N TYR A 84 -2.21 -4.27 -23.51
CA TYR A 84 -2.54 -3.62 -22.26
C TYR A 84 -1.56 -2.47 -22.06
N ASN A 85 -2.05 -1.27 -22.30
CA ASN A 85 -1.35 -0.07 -21.91
C ASN A 85 -1.98 0.42 -20.62
N TYR A 86 -1.15 0.67 -19.61
CA TYR A 86 -1.52 1.38 -18.41
C TYR A 86 -2.33 2.67 -18.68
N ALA A 87 -2.07 3.31 -19.83
CA ALA A 87 -2.75 4.51 -20.28
C ALA A 87 -4.10 4.29 -21.01
N ALA A 88 -4.27 3.15 -21.68
CA ALA A 88 -5.38 2.96 -22.64
C ALA A 88 -6.30 1.79 -22.28
N GLY A 89 -6.00 1.06 -21.20
CA GLY A 89 -6.62 -0.23 -20.93
C GLY A 89 -6.20 -1.28 -21.97
N ILE A 90 -7.07 -2.25 -22.22
CA ILE A 90 -6.85 -3.32 -23.19
C ILE A 90 -7.20 -2.80 -24.60
N ARG A 91 -6.19 -2.44 -25.40
CA ARG A 91 -6.31 -2.14 -26.84
C ARG A 91 -6.37 -3.44 -27.64
N LYS A 92 -7.13 -3.48 -28.73
CA LYS A 92 -7.06 -4.56 -29.71
C LYS A 92 -5.99 -4.25 -30.76
N ILE A 93 -5.00 -5.12 -30.96
CA ILE A 93 -4.05 -5.05 -32.06
C ILE A 93 -4.35 -6.19 -33.05
N PHE A 94 -4.08 -5.96 -34.33
CA PHE A 94 -4.27 -6.92 -35.41
C PHE A 94 -3.02 -7.79 -35.59
N TYR A 95 -2.83 -8.74 -34.68
CA TYR A 95 -1.86 -9.84 -34.84
C TYR A 95 -2.62 -11.17 -34.68
N GLN A 96 -2.26 -12.18 -35.47
CA GLN A 96 -2.91 -13.50 -35.43
C GLN A 96 -2.27 -14.40 -34.38
N THR A 97 -0.97 -14.23 -34.14
CA THR A 97 -0.19 -14.95 -33.14
C THR A 97 0.77 -14.03 -32.38
N HIS A 98 1.23 -14.44 -31.20
CA HIS A 98 2.28 -13.72 -30.48
C HIS A 98 3.62 -13.75 -31.21
N GLN A 99 3.87 -14.77 -32.03
CA GLN A 99 5.06 -14.86 -32.86
C GLN A 99 5.09 -13.75 -33.93
N ASP A 100 3.94 -13.41 -34.53
CA ASP A 100 3.85 -12.26 -35.45
C ASP A 100 4.29 -10.94 -34.80
N VAL A 101 4.02 -10.79 -33.50
CA VAL A 101 4.44 -9.62 -32.73
C VAL A 101 5.95 -9.58 -32.61
N ILE A 102 6.55 -10.71 -32.22
CA ILE A 102 8.01 -10.83 -32.02
C ILE A 102 8.72 -10.59 -33.36
N ASP A 103 8.27 -11.25 -34.42
CA ASP A 103 8.88 -11.19 -35.75
C ASP A 103 8.79 -9.80 -36.39
N LYS A 104 7.67 -9.09 -36.18
CA LYS A 104 7.49 -7.71 -36.69
C LYS A 104 8.19 -6.66 -35.83
N ASN A 105 8.70 -7.03 -34.65
CA ASN A 105 9.35 -6.11 -33.70
C ASN A 105 10.75 -6.60 -33.30
N THR A 106 11.60 -6.92 -34.28
CA THR A 106 12.96 -7.46 -34.10
C THR A 106 13.89 -6.64 -33.21
N ASN A 107 13.60 -5.36 -32.99
CA ASN A 107 14.39 -4.45 -32.16
C ASN A 107 13.98 -4.43 -30.68
N ILE A 108 13.02 -5.26 -30.27
CA ILE A 108 12.45 -5.30 -28.91
C ILE A 108 12.62 -6.71 -28.35
N GLN A 109 13.12 -6.85 -27.11
CA GLN A 109 13.10 -8.16 -26.45
C GLN A 109 11.71 -8.41 -25.88
N PHE A 110 11.23 -9.64 -26.00
CA PHE A 110 9.96 -10.06 -25.42
C PHE A 110 10.19 -11.18 -24.41
N LYS A 111 9.42 -11.15 -23.31
CA LYS A 111 9.25 -12.26 -22.38
C LYS A 111 7.81 -12.76 -22.49
N VAL A 112 7.65 -13.99 -22.94
CA VAL A 112 6.33 -14.63 -23.04
C VAL A 112 6.02 -15.35 -21.71
N ILE A 113 4.83 -15.13 -21.17
CA ILE A 113 4.31 -15.69 -19.93
C ILE A 113 2.97 -16.36 -20.26
N ASN A 114 2.85 -17.66 -20.00
CA ASN A 114 1.59 -18.36 -20.17
C ASN A 114 0.65 -18.08 -18.99
N VAL A 115 -0.56 -17.64 -19.30
CA VAL A 115 -1.63 -17.36 -18.36
C VAL A 115 -2.62 -18.52 -18.41
N PRO A 116 -2.77 -19.28 -17.30
CA PRO A 116 -3.61 -20.48 -17.29
C PRO A 116 -5.09 -20.13 -17.06
N MET A 117 -5.64 -19.23 -17.87
CA MET A 117 -7.08 -18.96 -17.91
C MET A 117 -7.41 -18.30 -19.23
N SER A 118 -8.69 -18.29 -19.60
CA SER A 118 -9.13 -17.56 -20.78
C SER A 118 -9.11 -16.05 -20.56
N PHE A 119 -8.89 -15.30 -21.63
CA PHE A 119 -8.94 -13.84 -21.61
C PHE A 119 -10.32 -13.33 -21.17
N SER A 120 -11.40 -14.04 -21.52
CA SER A 120 -12.77 -13.72 -21.12
C SER A 120 -12.93 -13.74 -19.59
N LEU A 121 -12.43 -14.79 -18.94
CA LEU A 121 -12.44 -14.90 -17.48
C LEU A 121 -11.60 -13.80 -16.84
N TYR A 122 -10.38 -13.57 -17.32
CA TYR A 122 -9.52 -12.49 -16.83
C TYR A 122 -10.21 -11.11 -16.92
N ALA A 123 -10.83 -10.81 -18.06
CA ALA A 123 -11.54 -9.55 -18.27
C ALA A 123 -12.74 -9.39 -17.32
N LYS A 124 -13.43 -10.48 -16.95
CA LYS A 124 -14.47 -10.45 -15.92
C LYS A 124 -13.88 -10.19 -14.53
N ILE A 125 -12.76 -10.82 -14.19
CA ILE A 125 -12.09 -10.68 -12.89
C ILE A 125 -11.61 -9.25 -12.65
N ILE A 126 -10.93 -8.63 -13.62
CA ILE A 126 -10.41 -7.25 -13.47
C ILE A 126 -11.51 -6.20 -13.36
N LYS A 127 -12.73 -6.51 -13.82
CA LYS A 127 -13.91 -5.65 -13.67
C LYS A 127 -14.63 -5.82 -12.33
N LEU A 128 -14.20 -6.76 -11.47
CA LEU A 128 -14.81 -6.95 -10.16
C LEU A 128 -14.66 -5.69 -9.30
N SER A 129 -15.78 -5.25 -8.73
CA SER A 129 -15.82 -4.19 -7.73
C SER A 129 -16.81 -4.57 -6.64
N ILE A 130 -16.73 -3.90 -5.49
CA ILE A 130 -17.64 -4.13 -4.35
C ILE A 130 -19.11 -3.88 -4.75
N HIS A 131 -19.36 -3.09 -5.80
CA HIS A 131 -20.70 -2.67 -6.23
C HIS A 131 -21.21 -3.38 -7.50
N CYS A 132 -20.42 -4.24 -8.13
CA CYS A 132 -20.82 -4.91 -9.37
C CYS A 132 -21.17 -6.38 -9.10
N THR A 133 -22.42 -6.78 -9.42
CA THR A 133 -22.84 -8.18 -9.39
C THR A 133 -22.40 -8.87 -10.67
N VAL A 134 -21.24 -9.53 -10.64
CA VAL A 134 -20.77 -10.37 -11.74
C VAL A 134 -21.11 -11.83 -11.42
N SER A 135 -21.77 -12.53 -12.34
CA SER A 135 -22.00 -13.98 -12.22
C SER A 135 -20.91 -14.76 -12.95
N PHE A 136 -20.40 -15.78 -12.28
CA PHE A 136 -19.45 -16.74 -12.85
C PHE A 136 -20.17 -18.06 -13.15
N THR A 137 -19.83 -18.66 -14.29
CA THR A 137 -20.24 -20.02 -14.65
C THR A 137 -19.45 -21.04 -13.82
N ILE A 138 -19.91 -22.29 -13.78
CA ILE A 138 -19.22 -23.36 -13.05
C ILE A 138 -17.79 -23.62 -13.59
N ARG A 139 -17.58 -23.50 -14.91
CA ARG A 139 -16.26 -23.60 -15.55
C ARG A 139 -15.35 -22.46 -15.11
N GLU A 140 -15.87 -21.25 -14.97
CA GLU A 140 -15.10 -20.09 -14.51
C GLU A 140 -14.74 -20.18 -13.03
N ILE A 141 -15.66 -20.64 -12.18
CA ILE A 141 -15.40 -20.89 -10.76
C ILE A 141 -14.27 -21.93 -10.59
N ARG A 142 -14.25 -22.97 -11.43
CA ARG A 142 -13.15 -23.94 -11.46
C ARG A 142 -11.80 -23.29 -11.73
N GLU A 143 -11.71 -22.46 -12.77
CA GLU A 143 -10.46 -21.79 -13.13
C GLU A 143 -10.04 -20.74 -12.08
N ILE A 144 -11.00 -20.04 -11.47
CA ILE A 144 -10.74 -19.15 -10.32
C ILE A 144 -10.11 -19.93 -9.17
N LEU A 145 -10.68 -21.09 -8.79
CA LEU A 145 -10.14 -21.92 -7.70
C LEU A 145 -8.70 -22.38 -7.95
N LYS A 146 -8.30 -22.64 -9.20
CA LYS A 146 -6.91 -23.00 -9.51
C LYS A 146 -5.92 -21.83 -9.37
N HIS A 147 -6.39 -20.59 -9.55
CA HIS A 147 -5.50 -19.44 -9.78
C HIS A 147 -5.74 -18.21 -8.89
N TYR A 148 -6.72 -18.22 -7.98
CA TYR A 148 -7.08 -17.07 -7.13
C TYR A 148 -5.91 -16.51 -6.30
N THR A 149 -4.96 -17.36 -5.85
CA THR A 149 -3.77 -16.94 -5.10
C THR A 149 -2.76 -16.15 -5.95
N ARG A 150 -2.90 -16.15 -7.28
CA ARG A 150 -2.04 -15.41 -8.19
C ARG A 150 -2.41 -13.93 -8.31
N PHE A 151 -3.59 -13.53 -7.83
CA PHE A 151 -4.09 -12.16 -7.89
C PHE A 151 -3.63 -11.31 -6.70
N GLU A 152 -3.71 -9.99 -6.87
CA GLU A 152 -3.55 -9.05 -5.75
C GLU A 152 -4.57 -9.32 -4.63
N LYS A 153 -4.18 -9.03 -3.39
CA LYS A 153 -4.96 -9.36 -2.18
C LYS A 153 -6.42 -8.91 -2.26
N ASN A 154 -6.69 -7.71 -2.79
CA ASN A 154 -8.05 -7.17 -2.88
C ASN A 154 -8.93 -7.96 -3.86
N ILE A 155 -8.41 -8.30 -5.05
CA ILE A 155 -9.12 -9.14 -6.02
C ILE A 155 -9.30 -10.55 -5.46
N MET A 156 -8.25 -11.12 -4.86
CA MET A 156 -8.31 -12.46 -4.26
C MET A 156 -9.44 -12.58 -3.25
N ILE A 157 -9.60 -11.59 -2.34
CA ILE A 157 -10.70 -11.58 -1.36
C ILE A 157 -12.07 -11.52 -2.05
N LEU A 158 -12.23 -10.69 -3.09
CA LEU A 158 -13.48 -10.61 -3.85
C LEU A 158 -13.79 -11.93 -4.57
N LEU A 159 -12.79 -12.62 -5.12
CA LEU A 159 -12.95 -13.92 -5.76
C LEU A 159 -13.41 -14.98 -4.75
N LEU A 160 -12.79 -15.04 -3.56
CA LEU A 160 -13.20 -15.94 -2.47
C LEU A 160 -14.67 -15.73 -2.09
N LYS A 161 -15.10 -14.47 -1.99
CA LYS A 161 -16.50 -14.12 -1.71
C LYS A 161 -17.44 -14.68 -2.79
N HIS A 162 -17.14 -14.45 -4.08
CA HIS A 162 -18.00 -14.92 -5.18
C HIS A 162 -18.05 -16.44 -5.28
N VAL A 163 -16.94 -17.13 -4.97
CA VAL A 163 -16.92 -18.61 -4.89
C VAL A 163 -17.86 -19.10 -3.78
N CYS A 164 -17.82 -18.48 -2.59
CA CYS A 164 -18.72 -18.84 -1.50
C CYS A 164 -20.19 -18.57 -1.85
N GLU A 165 -20.49 -17.43 -2.48
CA GLU A 165 -21.85 -17.13 -2.96
C GLU A 165 -22.34 -18.12 -4.02
N HIS A 166 -21.45 -18.60 -4.90
CA HIS A 166 -21.79 -19.62 -5.88
C HIS A 166 -22.17 -20.94 -5.20
N PHE A 167 -21.39 -21.38 -4.21
CA PHE A 167 -21.70 -22.59 -3.43
C PHE A 167 -23.00 -22.47 -2.63
N LEU A 168 -23.36 -21.28 -2.13
CA LEU A 168 -24.65 -21.06 -1.47
C LEU A 168 -25.84 -21.17 -2.43
N LYS A 169 -25.67 -20.74 -3.69
CA LYS A 169 -26.72 -20.79 -4.71
C LYS A 169 -26.90 -22.19 -5.29
N ASP A 170 -25.82 -22.96 -5.45
CA ASP A 170 -25.86 -24.33 -5.99
C ASP A 170 -25.67 -25.39 -4.89
N LYS A 171 -26.75 -25.69 -4.17
CA LYS A 171 -26.77 -26.69 -3.10
C LYS A 171 -26.41 -28.09 -3.60
N THR A 172 -26.74 -28.41 -4.85
CA THR A 172 -26.50 -29.74 -5.43
C THR A 172 -25.02 -29.98 -5.68
N LEU A 173 -24.28 -28.94 -6.09
CA LEU A 173 -22.84 -28.98 -6.23
C LEU A 173 -22.15 -29.22 -4.89
N LEU A 174 -22.60 -28.53 -3.85
CA LEU A 174 -22.02 -28.64 -2.50
C LEU A 174 -22.24 -30.03 -1.90
N GLN A 175 -23.45 -30.58 -2.03
CA GLN A 175 -23.76 -31.95 -1.62
C GLN A 175 -22.94 -32.98 -2.39
N LYS A 176 -22.74 -32.78 -3.70
CA LYS A 176 -21.85 -33.65 -4.49
C LYS A 176 -20.43 -33.59 -3.95
N ILE A 177 -19.86 -32.38 -3.76
CA ILE A 177 -18.49 -32.15 -3.20
C ILE A 177 -18.32 -32.90 -1.87
N GLN A 178 -19.34 -32.88 -1.03
CA GLN A 178 -19.37 -33.60 0.25
C GLN A 178 -19.43 -35.12 0.07
N MET A 179 -20.36 -35.64 -0.74
CA MET A 179 -20.53 -37.09 -0.95
C MET A 179 -19.28 -37.77 -1.52
N TYR A 180 -18.54 -37.09 -2.40
CA TYR A 180 -17.31 -37.63 -2.98
C TYR A 180 -16.16 -37.77 -1.98
N ARG A 181 -16.08 -36.87 -1.00
CA ARG A 181 -15.08 -36.93 0.09
C ARG A 181 -15.28 -38.18 0.94
N ASP A 182 -16.54 -38.47 1.29
CA ASP A 182 -16.88 -39.53 2.24
C ASP A 182 -16.87 -40.90 1.55
N HIS A 183 -17.33 -40.96 0.29
CA HIS A 183 -17.36 -42.17 -0.53
C HIS A 183 -17.06 -41.82 -2.00
N PRO A 184 -15.81 -41.94 -2.47
CA PRO A 184 -15.50 -41.77 -3.89
C PRO A 184 -16.24 -42.85 -4.69
N SER A 185 -17.38 -42.50 -5.29
CA SER A 185 -18.25 -43.43 -6.01
C SER A 185 -17.89 -43.49 -7.49
N ASP A 186 -18.07 -44.66 -8.11
CA ASP A 186 -17.94 -44.88 -9.55
C ASP A 186 -19.16 -44.36 -10.35
N ASP A 187 -20.04 -43.55 -9.73
CA ASP A 187 -21.26 -43.05 -10.39
C ASP A 187 -20.90 -42.04 -11.50
N PRO A 188 -21.25 -42.31 -12.78
CA PRO A 188 -20.88 -41.46 -13.91
C PRO A 188 -21.42 -40.02 -13.84
N ASN A 189 -22.54 -39.77 -13.14
CA ASN A 189 -23.08 -38.41 -12.97
C ASN A 189 -22.37 -37.62 -11.85
N THR A 190 -21.87 -38.32 -10.83
CA THR A 190 -21.02 -37.73 -9.79
C THR A 190 -19.62 -37.47 -10.34
N SER A 191 -19.12 -38.37 -11.19
CA SER A 191 -17.83 -38.29 -11.91
C SER A 191 -17.68 -37.05 -12.81
N SER A 192 -18.71 -36.62 -13.54
CA SER A 192 -18.56 -35.47 -14.47
C SER A 192 -18.38 -34.11 -13.77
N ILE A 193 -19.17 -33.80 -12.74
CA ILE A 193 -19.01 -32.58 -11.93
C ILE A 193 -17.79 -32.71 -11.02
N MET A 194 -17.50 -33.92 -10.51
CA MET A 194 -16.28 -34.13 -9.73
C MET A 194 -15.04 -33.93 -10.56
N SER A 195 -14.98 -34.37 -11.82
CA SER A 195 -13.82 -34.13 -12.69
C SER A 195 -13.46 -32.63 -12.82
N ILE A 196 -14.43 -31.74 -12.58
CA ILE A 196 -14.26 -30.29 -12.58
C ILE A 196 -13.57 -29.84 -11.28
N PHE A 197 -14.02 -30.27 -10.10
CA PHE A 197 -13.51 -29.82 -8.81
C PHE A 197 -12.39 -30.70 -8.20
N LEU A 198 -12.25 -31.93 -8.69
CA LEU A 198 -11.25 -32.94 -8.30
C LEU A 198 -9.84 -32.37 -8.19
N PRO A 199 -9.29 -31.65 -9.18
CA PRO A 199 -7.92 -31.12 -9.09
C PRO A 199 -7.65 -30.14 -7.93
N PHE A 200 -8.71 -29.60 -7.31
CA PHE A 200 -8.61 -28.66 -6.19
C PHE A 200 -8.92 -29.32 -4.84
N PHE A 201 -9.74 -30.37 -4.84
CA PHE A 201 -10.07 -31.17 -3.66
C PHE A 201 -9.33 -32.53 -3.60
N ASP A 202 -8.41 -32.79 -4.54
CA ASP A 202 -7.64 -34.06 -4.62
C ASP A 202 -6.53 -34.15 -3.57
N THR A 203 -6.00 -32.99 -3.15
CA THR A 203 -4.91 -32.92 -2.18
C THR A 203 -5.40 -32.25 -0.90
N GLU A 204 -5.12 -32.87 0.24
CA GLU A 204 -5.46 -32.30 1.55
C GLU A 204 -4.89 -30.88 1.72
N GLU A 205 -3.71 -30.62 1.13
CA GLU A 205 -3.04 -29.32 1.16
C GLU A 205 -3.83 -28.22 0.43
N ALA A 206 -4.35 -28.47 -0.78
CA ALA A 206 -5.11 -27.46 -1.52
C ALA A 206 -6.41 -27.08 -0.82
N ILE A 207 -7.11 -28.09 -0.26
CA ILE A 207 -8.29 -27.89 0.58
C ILE A 207 -7.94 -27.07 1.81
N TYR A 208 -6.84 -27.42 2.48
CA TYR A 208 -6.37 -26.72 3.68
C TYR A 208 -6.08 -25.26 3.39
N GLN A 209 -5.33 -24.95 2.31
CA GLN A 209 -5.00 -23.58 1.90
C GLN A 209 -6.25 -22.77 1.58
N PHE A 210 -7.21 -23.35 0.87
CA PHE A 210 -8.47 -22.68 0.56
C PHE A 210 -9.29 -22.40 1.83
N LYS A 211 -9.47 -23.40 2.70
CA LYS A 211 -10.15 -23.25 3.99
C LYS A 211 -9.49 -22.15 4.81
N MET A 212 -8.17 -22.15 4.90
CA MET A 212 -7.41 -21.13 5.61
C MET A 212 -7.68 -19.72 5.05
N LEU A 213 -7.68 -19.55 3.72
CA LEU A 213 -7.91 -18.24 3.11
C LEU A 213 -9.37 -17.77 3.26
N VAL A 214 -10.35 -18.67 3.17
CA VAL A 214 -11.76 -18.35 3.47
C VAL A 214 -11.90 -17.92 4.94
N ARG A 215 -11.32 -18.69 5.88
CA ARG A 215 -11.32 -18.38 7.33
C ARG A 215 -10.76 -16.99 7.63
N LEU A 216 -9.66 -16.62 6.99
CA LEU A 216 -8.97 -15.36 7.25
C LEU A 216 -9.73 -14.12 6.73
N HIS A 217 -10.64 -14.28 5.77
CA HIS A 217 -11.17 -13.14 5.01
C HIS A 217 -12.70 -13.06 4.91
N ILE A 218 -13.42 -14.14 5.17
CA ILE A 218 -14.88 -14.22 5.04
C ILE A 218 -15.52 -14.49 6.40
N VAL A 219 -16.62 -13.80 6.70
CA VAL A 219 -17.51 -14.10 7.84
C VAL A 219 -18.91 -14.36 7.30
N LEU A 220 -19.54 -15.45 7.74
CA LEU A 220 -20.89 -15.81 7.32
C LEU A 220 -21.87 -15.53 8.47
N LEU A 221 -22.87 -14.70 8.20
CA LEU A 221 -23.94 -14.32 9.11
C LEU A 221 -25.22 -15.03 8.69
N ILE A 222 -25.77 -15.85 9.59
CA ILE A 222 -26.96 -16.65 9.33
C ILE A 222 -28.18 -15.87 9.77
N SER A 223 -28.85 -15.21 8.83
CA SER A 223 -30.04 -14.40 9.11
C SER A 223 -31.31 -15.25 9.22
N ASN A 224 -32.05 -15.09 10.31
CA ASN A 224 -33.42 -15.57 10.47
C ASN A 224 -34.39 -14.37 10.60
N GLY A 225 -34.39 -13.49 9.60
CA GLY A 225 -35.10 -12.21 9.67
C GLY A 225 -34.41 -11.17 10.56
N ASN A 226 -35.19 -10.39 11.32
CA ASN A 226 -34.69 -9.22 12.07
C ASN A 226 -34.30 -9.59 13.52
N LYS A 227 -33.02 -9.90 13.75
CA LYS A 227 -32.12 -9.25 14.76
C LYS A 227 -31.10 -10.14 15.48
N ILE A 228 -31.13 -11.48 15.38
CA ILE A 228 -30.11 -12.31 16.03
C ILE A 228 -29.66 -13.42 15.06
N CYS A 229 -28.39 -13.36 14.66
CA CYS A 229 -27.82 -14.22 13.62
C CYS A 229 -26.62 -15.00 14.17
N PRO A 230 -26.61 -16.34 14.09
CA PRO A 230 -25.37 -17.11 14.24
C PRO A 230 -24.29 -16.61 13.33
N LYS A 231 -23.04 -16.69 13.80
CA LYS A 231 -21.86 -16.26 13.06
C LYS A 231 -20.89 -17.42 12.90
N LEU A 232 -20.54 -17.71 11.65
CA LEU A 232 -19.46 -18.63 11.30
C LEU A 232 -18.22 -17.83 10.91
N CYS A 233 -17.12 -18.11 11.58
CA CYS A 233 -15.88 -17.36 11.42
C CYS A 233 -14.65 -18.21 11.73
N SER A 234 -13.48 -17.59 11.60
CA SER A 234 -12.21 -18.16 12.05
C SER A 234 -11.97 -17.92 13.53
N ARG A 235 -11.29 -18.85 14.19
CA ARG A 235 -10.70 -18.64 15.52
C ARG A 235 -9.69 -17.47 15.56
N SER A 236 -9.04 -17.14 14.44
CA SER A 236 -8.05 -16.05 14.36
C SER A 236 -8.71 -14.71 14.03
N LEU A 237 -8.76 -13.78 14.99
CA LEU A 237 -9.38 -12.44 14.87
C LEU A 237 -8.62 -11.45 13.95
N LEU A 238 -7.68 -11.91 13.13
CA LEU A 238 -6.76 -11.08 12.36
C LEU A 238 -7.29 -10.82 10.94
N CYS A 239 -8.26 -9.91 10.73
CA CYS A 239 -8.41 -9.07 9.52
C CYS A 239 -9.75 -8.29 9.45
N GLN A 240 -9.83 -7.33 8.51
CA GLN A 240 -11.09 -6.77 8.00
C GLN A 240 -11.85 -7.87 7.23
N HIS A 241 -13.00 -8.31 7.75
CA HIS A 241 -13.77 -9.40 7.16
C HIS A 241 -14.81 -8.86 6.17
N GLN A 242 -14.99 -9.55 5.04
CA GLN A 242 -16.21 -9.37 4.23
C GLN A 242 -17.32 -10.25 4.81
N ALA A 243 -18.45 -9.61 5.17
CA ALA A 243 -19.62 -10.32 5.65
C ALA A 243 -20.48 -10.84 4.49
N LEU A 244 -20.85 -12.12 4.56
CA LEU A 244 -21.86 -12.75 3.72
C LEU A 244 -23.10 -13.03 4.57
N CYS A 245 -24.25 -12.49 4.18
CA CYS A 245 -25.52 -12.78 4.85
C CYS A 245 -26.27 -13.86 4.06
N ALA A 246 -26.68 -14.92 4.73
CA ALA A 246 -27.46 -16.01 4.14
C ALA A 246 -28.45 -16.59 5.17
N ASN A 247 -29.43 -17.36 4.71
CA ASN A 247 -30.40 -18.04 5.58
C ASN A 247 -29.80 -19.32 6.21
N HIS A 248 -30.62 -20.15 6.84
CA HIS A 248 -30.15 -21.42 7.45
C HIS A 248 -29.47 -22.39 6.46
N ASP A 249 -29.68 -22.25 5.15
CA ASP A 249 -28.95 -23.06 4.16
C ASP A 249 -27.44 -22.80 4.16
N ALA A 250 -27.02 -21.69 4.75
CA ALA A 250 -25.63 -21.29 4.89
C ALA A 250 -24.80 -22.28 5.74
N PHE A 251 -25.44 -23.09 6.58
CA PHE A 251 -24.79 -24.17 7.32
C PHE A 251 -24.15 -25.21 6.39
N ALA A 252 -24.51 -25.26 5.10
CA ALA A 252 -23.84 -26.12 4.14
C ALA A 252 -22.36 -25.71 3.91
N LEU A 253 -21.99 -24.43 4.15
CA LEU A 253 -20.60 -23.94 4.07
C LEU A 253 -19.79 -24.18 5.35
N LEU A 254 -20.36 -24.83 6.36
CA LEU A 254 -19.78 -24.90 7.70
C LEU A 254 -18.37 -25.50 7.69
N PHE A 255 -18.09 -26.47 6.81
CA PHE A 255 -16.77 -27.11 6.64
C PHE A 255 -15.62 -26.16 6.27
N PHE A 256 -15.92 -24.94 5.80
CA PHE A 256 -14.90 -23.91 5.57
C PHE A 256 -14.46 -23.19 6.85
N PHE A 257 -15.29 -23.15 7.87
CA PHE A 257 -15.06 -22.42 9.11
C PHE A 257 -14.62 -23.37 10.24
N ASP A 258 -14.15 -22.82 11.37
CA ASP A 258 -13.76 -23.58 12.55
C ASP A 258 -14.32 -23.01 13.87
N LYS A 259 -15.09 -21.92 13.79
CA LYS A 259 -15.79 -21.33 14.93
C LYS A 259 -17.26 -21.03 14.60
N LEU A 260 -18.16 -21.45 15.48
CA LEU A 260 -19.57 -21.10 15.49
C LEU A 260 -19.88 -20.26 16.73
N GLU A 261 -20.40 -19.06 16.51
CA GLU A 261 -20.83 -18.10 17.53
C GLU A 261 -22.36 -18.03 17.52
N ILE A 262 -23.01 -18.37 18.64
CA ILE A 262 -24.48 -18.39 18.80
C ILE A 262 -24.92 -17.74 20.11
N TYR A 263 -26.11 -17.14 20.10
CA TYR A 263 -26.73 -16.63 21.32
C TYR A 263 -27.56 -17.72 22.01
N TYR A 264 -27.67 -17.68 23.35
CA TYR A 264 -28.51 -18.62 24.11
C TYR A 264 -29.96 -18.66 23.60
N GLU A 265 -30.59 -17.49 23.39
CA GLU A 265 -31.95 -17.39 22.86
C GLU A 265 -32.09 -18.08 21.48
N TRP A 266 -31.08 -17.97 20.63
CA TRP A 266 -31.09 -18.64 19.33
C TRP A 266 -30.91 -20.15 19.47
N PHE A 267 -30.00 -20.59 20.35
CA PHE A 267 -29.74 -22.00 20.61
C PHE A 267 -30.99 -22.71 21.13
N ILE A 268 -31.69 -22.14 22.12
CA ILE A 268 -32.93 -22.70 22.68
C ILE A 268 -33.97 -22.94 21.57
N ASN A 269 -34.17 -21.96 20.71
CA ASN A 269 -35.17 -22.03 19.63
C ASN A 269 -34.77 -22.94 18.46
N ASN A 270 -33.48 -23.22 18.28
CA ASN A 270 -32.95 -23.90 17.10
C ASN A 270 -32.10 -25.15 17.42
N LYS A 271 -32.14 -25.65 18.66
CA LYS A 271 -31.40 -26.84 19.09
C LYS A 271 -31.61 -28.03 18.15
N ASN A 272 -32.87 -28.34 17.83
CA ASN A 272 -33.21 -29.46 16.95
C ASN A 272 -32.66 -29.28 15.52
N LEU A 273 -32.55 -28.03 15.05
CA LEU A 273 -31.94 -27.74 13.75
C LEU A 273 -30.44 -28.04 13.79
N LEU A 274 -29.73 -27.61 14.84
CA LEU A 274 -28.31 -27.93 15.02
C LEU A 274 -28.08 -29.43 15.16
N ASP A 275 -28.88 -30.11 15.98
CA ASP A 275 -28.81 -31.56 16.14
C ASP A 275 -28.99 -32.24 14.78
N THR A 276 -29.93 -31.80 13.95
CA THR A 276 -30.14 -32.35 12.59
C THR A 276 -28.97 -32.06 11.64
N VAL A 277 -28.49 -30.81 11.59
CA VAL A 277 -27.42 -30.37 10.68
C VAL A 277 -26.11 -31.10 10.96
N PHE A 278 -25.80 -31.33 12.24
CA PHE A 278 -24.52 -31.93 12.66
C PHE A 278 -24.57 -33.46 12.83
N LYS A 279 -25.76 -34.08 12.90
CA LYS A 279 -25.92 -35.54 12.93
C LYS A 279 -25.61 -36.21 11.59
N CYS A 280 -25.67 -35.50 10.47
CA CYS A 280 -25.44 -36.05 9.13
C CYS A 280 -23.96 -36.37 8.79
N ASN A 281 -23.06 -36.56 9.76
CA ASN A 281 -21.62 -36.87 9.57
C ASN A 281 -20.83 -35.92 8.65
N MET A 282 -21.36 -34.74 8.29
CA MET A 282 -20.84 -33.94 7.18
C MET A 282 -19.47 -33.28 7.42
N ILE A 283 -18.79 -33.52 8.55
CA ILE A 283 -17.62 -32.73 8.93
C ILE A 283 -16.57 -33.49 9.77
N ASP A 284 -15.45 -33.89 9.14
CA ASP A 284 -14.30 -34.46 9.90
C ASP A 284 -13.51 -33.42 10.70
N SER A 285 -13.79 -32.11 10.56
CA SER A 285 -13.05 -31.06 11.26
C SER A 285 -13.74 -30.68 12.55
N SER A 286 -12.99 -30.60 13.64
CA SER A 286 -13.50 -30.19 14.94
C SER A 286 -13.79 -28.67 15.03
N TYR A 287 -14.89 -28.29 15.66
CA TYR A 287 -15.33 -26.89 15.83
C TYR A 287 -15.11 -26.36 17.24
N ALA A 288 -14.81 -25.06 17.33
CA ALA A 288 -15.08 -24.28 18.52
C ALA A 288 -16.51 -23.72 18.45
N VAL A 289 -17.31 -23.95 19.49
CA VAL A 289 -18.64 -23.38 19.64
C VAL A 289 -18.60 -22.40 20.81
N SER A 290 -19.10 -21.19 20.60
CA SER A 290 -19.27 -20.19 21.65
C SER A 290 -20.75 -19.85 21.77
N ILE A 291 -21.32 -20.07 22.97
CA ILE A 291 -22.70 -19.74 23.30
C ILE A 291 -22.68 -18.57 24.28
N TYR A 292 -23.29 -17.45 23.89
CA TYR A 292 -23.19 -16.18 24.62
C TYR A 292 -24.53 -15.43 24.77
N GLY A 293 -24.54 -14.39 25.59
CA GLY A 293 -25.67 -13.49 25.83
C GLY A 293 -26.31 -13.62 27.21
N SER A 294 -26.96 -12.53 27.65
CA SER A 294 -27.61 -12.44 28.95
C SER A 294 -28.77 -13.44 29.09
N MET A 295 -28.80 -14.14 30.22
CA MET A 295 -29.89 -15.03 30.62
C MET A 295 -31.10 -14.27 31.21
N GLU A 296 -31.04 -12.94 31.32
CA GLU A 296 -31.95 -12.09 32.12
C GLU A 296 -33.32 -11.79 31.46
N LYS A 297 -33.62 -12.31 30.26
CA LYS A 297 -34.91 -11.99 29.58
C LYS A 297 -36.15 -12.69 30.16
N TYR A 298 -36.03 -13.41 31.28
CA TYR A 298 -37.15 -14.13 31.90
C TYR A 298 -37.63 -13.42 33.17
N ASP A 299 -38.55 -12.47 33.01
CA ASP A 299 -39.09 -11.53 34.02
C ASP A 299 -39.79 -12.15 35.28
N SER A 300 -39.53 -13.40 35.68
CA SER A 300 -40.17 -13.98 36.89
C SER A 300 -39.54 -15.24 37.49
N ILE A 301 -38.41 -15.74 36.97
CA ILE A 301 -37.78 -17.00 37.43
C ILE A 301 -36.40 -16.67 38.00
N SER A 302 -35.98 -17.31 39.10
CA SER A 302 -34.62 -17.09 39.63
C SER A 302 -33.56 -17.47 38.60
N ASP A 303 -32.51 -16.66 38.48
CA ASP A 303 -31.45 -16.82 37.47
C ASP A 303 -30.81 -18.22 37.50
N ALA A 304 -30.74 -18.85 38.68
CA ALA A 304 -30.26 -20.21 38.85
C ALA A 304 -31.14 -21.27 38.16
N ASN A 305 -32.47 -21.08 38.14
CA ASN A 305 -33.39 -22.01 37.48
C ASN A 305 -33.29 -21.88 35.94
N VAL A 306 -33.16 -20.65 35.42
CA VAL A 306 -32.93 -20.41 33.98
C VAL A 306 -31.59 -20.99 33.53
N CYS A 307 -30.53 -20.77 34.32
CA CYS A 307 -29.22 -21.37 34.06
C CYS A 307 -29.30 -22.90 34.07
N LYS A 308 -30.05 -23.50 35.02
CA LYS A 308 -30.24 -24.95 35.08
C LYS A 308 -30.98 -25.48 33.85
N GLU A 309 -32.07 -24.83 33.42
CA GLU A 309 -32.80 -25.21 32.21
C GLU A 309 -31.91 -25.14 30.95
N ILE A 310 -31.06 -24.11 30.84
CA ILE A 310 -30.10 -23.97 29.74
C ILE A 310 -29.03 -25.07 29.79
N LEU A 311 -28.49 -25.37 30.98
CA LEU A 311 -27.52 -26.45 31.16
C LEU A 311 -28.14 -27.81 30.84
N ASP A 312 -29.40 -28.05 31.20
CA ASP A 312 -30.15 -29.26 30.84
C ASP A 312 -30.37 -29.34 29.31
N LEU A 313 -30.63 -28.22 28.63
CA LEU A 313 -30.74 -28.16 27.17
C LEU A 313 -29.40 -28.43 26.47
N ILE A 314 -28.31 -27.88 27.00
CA ILE A 314 -26.94 -28.15 26.53
C ILE A 314 -26.61 -29.63 26.72
N GLN A 315 -26.91 -30.16 27.90
CA GLN A 315 -26.70 -31.57 28.21
C GLN A 315 -27.48 -32.46 27.27
N THR A 316 -28.71 -32.10 26.88
CA THR A 316 -29.55 -32.94 26.00
C THR A 316 -29.33 -32.70 24.50
N SER A 317 -28.37 -31.85 24.09
CA SER A 317 -28.09 -31.59 22.67
C SER A 317 -27.18 -32.66 22.07
N GLU A 318 -27.69 -33.37 21.06
CA GLU A 318 -26.89 -34.34 20.30
C GLU A 318 -25.70 -33.66 19.59
N PHE A 319 -25.89 -32.42 19.12
CA PHE A 319 -24.84 -31.61 18.51
C PHE A 319 -23.66 -31.35 19.46
N LEU A 320 -23.92 -30.86 20.67
CA LEU A 320 -22.86 -30.52 21.63
C LEU A 320 -22.21 -31.76 22.26
N GLN A 321 -22.95 -32.87 22.40
CA GLN A 321 -22.40 -34.15 22.86
C GLN A 321 -21.58 -34.88 21.78
N GLY A 322 -21.76 -34.52 20.51
CA GLY A 322 -21.10 -35.15 19.37
C GLY A 322 -19.58 -34.97 19.35
N THR A 323 -18.89 -35.74 18.51
CA THR A 323 -17.43 -35.65 18.33
C THR A 323 -16.98 -34.46 17.48
N VAL A 324 -17.93 -33.73 16.88
CA VAL A 324 -17.64 -32.62 15.95
C VAL A 324 -17.26 -31.35 16.70
N VAL A 325 -17.65 -31.19 17.97
CA VAL A 325 -17.27 -30.05 18.81
C VAL A 325 -16.02 -30.42 19.61
N SER A 326 -14.89 -29.74 19.36
CA SER A 326 -13.66 -29.91 20.16
C SER A 326 -13.55 -28.92 21.32
N GLU A 327 -14.17 -27.76 21.18
CA GLU A 327 -14.12 -26.67 22.16
C GLU A 327 -15.53 -26.09 22.33
N LEU A 328 -15.98 -25.98 23.58
CA LEU A 328 -17.24 -25.35 23.94
C LEU A 328 -16.95 -24.20 24.90
N THR A 329 -17.32 -22.98 24.52
CA THR A 329 -17.28 -21.79 25.40
C THR A 329 -18.70 -21.43 25.80
N LEU A 330 -18.96 -21.35 27.09
CA LEU A 330 -20.25 -20.97 27.68
C LEU A 330 -20.07 -19.66 28.45
N GLU A 331 -20.90 -18.67 28.17
CA GLU A 331 -20.92 -17.40 28.92
C GLU A 331 -21.95 -17.47 30.06
N PHE A 332 -21.51 -17.17 31.26
CA PHE A 332 -22.32 -17.04 32.46
C PHE A 332 -22.20 -15.59 32.92
N ASP A 333 -23.32 -14.92 33.07
CA ASP A 333 -23.37 -13.52 33.47
C ASP A 333 -24.19 -13.40 34.76
N SER A 334 -23.64 -12.69 35.75
CA SER A 334 -24.32 -12.33 37.01
C SER A 334 -24.90 -13.50 37.83
N ILE A 335 -24.28 -14.69 37.77
CA ILE A 335 -24.75 -15.86 38.53
C ILE A 335 -24.18 -15.83 39.95
N HIS A 336 -25.07 -15.64 40.94
CA HIS A 336 -24.66 -15.55 42.35
C HIS A 336 -24.93 -16.81 43.18
N GLU A 337 -25.83 -17.68 42.72
CA GLU A 337 -26.15 -18.95 43.39
C GLU A 337 -25.28 -20.10 42.88
N ASN A 338 -25.09 -21.12 43.71
CA ASN A 338 -24.38 -22.32 43.29
C ASN A 338 -25.26 -23.15 42.35
N VAL A 339 -24.80 -23.37 41.12
CA VAL A 339 -25.47 -24.22 40.12
C VAL A 339 -24.63 -25.48 39.91
N GLU A 340 -25.28 -26.64 39.90
CA GLU A 340 -24.61 -27.91 39.65
C GLU A 340 -24.22 -28.03 38.16
N ILE A 341 -22.94 -27.80 37.84
CA ILE A 341 -22.40 -27.84 36.47
C ILE A 341 -21.85 -29.25 36.10
N ALA A 342 -21.96 -30.22 37.01
CA ALA A 342 -21.49 -31.59 36.80
C ALA A 342 -22.17 -32.27 35.58
N CYS A 343 -23.34 -31.81 35.16
CA CYS A 343 -24.03 -32.28 33.95
C CYS A 343 -23.16 -32.17 32.67
N LEU A 344 -22.23 -31.22 32.63
CA LEU A 344 -21.33 -30.99 31.50
C LEU A 344 -20.21 -32.05 31.39
N ALA A 345 -20.02 -32.92 32.39
CA ALA A 345 -19.03 -34.01 32.33
C ALA A 345 -19.33 -35.01 31.20
N SER A 346 -20.57 -35.04 30.72
CA SER A 346 -21.00 -35.87 29.58
C SER A 346 -20.52 -35.34 28.22
N ILE A 347 -20.10 -34.09 28.13
CA ILE A 347 -19.65 -33.44 26.90
C ILE A 347 -18.17 -33.77 26.67
N ARG A 348 -17.85 -34.28 25.48
CA ARG A 348 -16.48 -34.68 25.11
C ARG A 348 -15.56 -33.49 24.76
N ALA A 349 -16.15 -32.36 24.38
CA ALA A 349 -15.43 -31.15 24.04
C ALA A 349 -14.67 -30.59 25.25
N SER A 350 -13.55 -29.91 25.01
CA SER A 350 -12.91 -29.09 26.05
C SER A 350 -13.78 -27.88 26.35
N ILE A 351 -14.14 -27.70 27.62
CA ILE A 351 -15.10 -26.67 28.03
C ILE A 351 -14.35 -25.49 28.62
N THR A 352 -14.75 -24.29 28.21
CA THR A 352 -14.36 -23.02 28.83
C THR A 352 -15.60 -22.29 29.34
N ALA A 353 -15.65 -22.01 30.64
CA ALA A 353 -16.65 -21.12 31.22
C ALA A 353 -16.12 -19.68 31.19
N GLN A 354 -16.86 -18.77 30.59
CA GLN A 354 -16.65 -17.31 30.69
C GLN A 354 -17.62 -16.79 31.74
N CYS A 355 -17.12 -16.38 32.89
CA CYS A 355 -17.92 -15.91 34.01
C CYS A 355 -17.76 -14.40 34.14
N THR A 356 -18.81 -13.64 33.86
CA THR A 356 -18.91 -12.19 34.04
C THR A 356 -19.74 -11.92 35.28
N GLU A 357 -19.24 -11.12 36.23
CA GLU A 357 -19.98 -10.72 37.45
C GLU A 357 -20.53 -11.87 38.32
N CYS A 358 -20.03 -13.09 38.15
CA CYS A 358 -20.47 -14.26 38.93
C CYS A 358 -19.89 -14.27 40.36
N SER A 359 -20.60 -14.89 41.32
CA SER A 359 -20.09 -15.05 42.69
C SER A 359 -18.86 -15.98 42.76
N LEU A 360 -18.00 -15.77 43.76
CA LEU A 360 -16.84 -16.63 44.00
C LEU A 360 -17.27 -18.08 44.26
N ASP A 361 -18.37 -18.27 44.99
CA ASP A 361 -18.91 -19.60 45.31
C ASP A 361 -19.33 -20.36 44.04
N PHE A 362 -19.92 -19.67 43.05
CA PHE A 362 -20.22 -20.25 41.74
C PHE A 362 -18.95 -20.60 40.97
N ILE A 363 -17.97 -19.68 40.89
CA ILE A 363 -16.70 -19.93 40.20
C ILE A 363 -15.97 -21.13 40.82
N GLN A 364 -16.01 -21.28 42.14
CA GLN A 364 -15.41 -22.40 42.87
C GLN A 364 -16.19 -23.71 42.71
N SER A 365 -17.49 -23.67 42.38
CA SER A 365 -18.27 -24.87 42.13
C SER A 365 -18.06 -25.45 40.72
N ILE A 366 -17.46 -24.68 39.81
CA ILE A 366 -17.11 -25.16 38.46
C ILE A 366 -16.04 -26.26 38.55
N PRO A 367 -16.30 -27.47 38.00
CA PRO A 367 -15.36 -28.58 38.06
C PRO A 367 -13.97 -28.28 37.46
N GLU A 368 -12.93 -28.87 38.05
CA GLU A 368 -11.51 -28.65 37.69
C GLU A 368 -11.17 -28.89 36.21
N TYR A 369 -11.87 -29.80 35.55
CA TYR A 369 -11.64 -30.13 34.13
C TYR A 369 -12.14 -29.05 33.17
N ILE A 370 -12.93 -28.07 33.64
CA ILE A 370 -13.43 -26.93 32.87
C ILE A 370 -12.48 -25.76 33.07
N LYS A 371 -11.98 -25.16 31.98
CA LYS A 371 -11.19 -23.93 32.05
C LYS A 371 -12.08 -22.75 32.35
N ILE A 372 -11.61 -21.80 33.16
CA ILE A 372 -12.42 -20.65 33.53
C ILE A 372 -11.74 -19.35 33.07
N THR A 373 -12.54 -18.46 32.50
CA THR A 373 -12.21 -17.06 32.25
C THR A 373 -13.12 -16.23 33.13
N VAL A 374 -12.54 -15.41 34.01
CA VAL A 374 -13.32 -14.60 34.96
C VAL A 374 -13.22 -13.13 34.55
N SER A 375 -14.35 -12.43 34.51
CA SER A 375 -14.46 -10.98 34.40
C SER A 375 -15.16 -10.40 35.62
N MET A 376 -14.48 -9.49 36.30
CA MET A 376 -14.95 -8.84 37.52
C MET A 376 -15.12 -7.34 37.32
N ASP A 377 -16.29 -6.82 37.69
CA ASP A 377 -16.63 -5.39 37.64
C ASP A 377 -17.13 -4.92 39.02
N ASN A 378 -16.74 -3.72 39.47
CA ASN A 378 -17.25 -2.88 40.59
C ASN A 378 -17.58 -3.48 41.98
N LEU A 379 -17.63 -4.81 42.18
CA LEU A 379 -18.41 -5.43 43.27
C LEU A 379 -17.63 -6.33 44.25
N PHE A 380 -16.35 -6.63 44.00
CA PHE A 380 -15.59 -7.50 44.89
C PHE A 380 -14.89 -6.72 46.02
N SER A 381 -15.49 -6.77 47.21
CA SER A 381 -14.91 -6.27 48.46
C SER A 381 -13.97 -7.29 49.14
N THR A 382 -13.91 -8.52 48.64
CA THR A 382 -13.02 -9.57 49.15
C THR A 382 -11.93 -9.90 48.14
N PRO A 383 -10.68 -10.09 48.60
CA PRO A 383 -9.58 -10.33 47.72
C PRO A 383 -9.67 -11.71 47.06
N PRO A 384 -9.36 -11.84 45.76
CA PRO A 384 -9.54 -13.08 45.03
C PRO A 384 -8.33 -14.02 45.25
N PHE A 385 -7.93 -14.24 46.51
CA PHE A 385 -6.75 -15.04 46.85
C PHE A 385 -6.98 -16.56 46.77
N ASN A 386 -8.25 -17.02 46.71
CA ASN A 386 -8.64 -18.43 46.58
C ASN A 386 -9.35 -18.72 45.25
N ILE A 387 -8.78 -18.23 44.16
CA ILE A 387 -9.27 -18.59 42.84
C ILE A 387 -8.85 -20.03 42.50
N SER A 388 -9.77 -20.80 41.93
CA SER A 388 -9.51 -22.17 41.50
C SER A 388 -8.37 -22.27 40.48
N HIS A 389 -7.61 -23.36 40.51
CA HIS A 389 -6.43 -23.61 39.66
C HIS A 389 -6.79 -23.75 38.17
N ASN A 390 -8.06 -23.99 37.85
CA ASN A 390 -8.58 -24.07 36.48
C ASN A 390 -8.91 -22.70 35.86
N VAL A 391 -8.74 -21.58 36.60
CA VAL A 391 -8.82 -20.24 36.00
C VAL A 391 -7.57 -19.96 35.15
N THR A 392 -7.79 -19.71 33.87
CA THR A 392 -6.72 -19.44 32.89
C THR A 392 -6.67 -17.99 32.44
N ASN A 393 -7.77 -17.24 32.54
CA ASN A 393 -7.83 -15.83 32.15
C ASN A 393 -8.58 -15.02 33.20
N MET A 394 -8.13 -13.80 33.44
CA MET A 394 -8.76 -12.85 34.37
C MET A 394 -8.93 -11.49 33.71
N SER A 395 -10.09 -10.87 33.89
CA SER A 395 -10.36 -9.47 33.58
C SER A 395 -10.90 -8.75 34.82
N PHE A 396 -10.39 -7.55 35.07
CA PHE A 396 -10.83 -6.67 36.15
C PHE A 396 -11.18 -5.31 35.55
N ASN A 397 -12.41 -4.84 35.72
CA ASN A 397 -12.83 -3.53 35.24
C ASN A 397 -13.38 -2.68 36.40
N ASN A 398 -13.03 -1.41 36.46
CA ASN A 398 -13.52 -0.46 37.47
C ASN A 398 -13.32 -0.90 38.94
N CYS A 399 -12.35 -1.78 39.22
CA CYS A 399 -12.10 -2.30 40.56
C CYS A 399 -11.18 -1.37 41.38
N ASN A 400 -11.42 -1.28 42.69
CA ASN A 400 -10.56 -0.58 43.64
C ASN A 400 -9.90 -1.58 44.60
N PHE A 401 -8.58 -1.66 44.56
CA PHE A 401 -7.78 -2.60 45.35
C PHE A 401 -7.07 -1.88 46.49
N ASP A 402 -7.34 -2.29 47.73
CA ASP A 402 -6.66 -1.83 48.94
C ASP A 402 -5.52 -2.75 49.40
N TYR A 403 -5.15 -3.72 48.56
CA TYR A 403 -4.07 -4.69 48.77
C TYR A 403 -3.32 -4.98 47.47
N SER A 404 -2.10 -5.52 47.60
CA SER A 404 -1.29 -5.96 46.48
C SER A 404 -1.87 -7.22 45.86
N LEU A 405 -2.10 -7.19 44.55
CA LEU A 405 -2.63 -8.31 43.79
C LEU A 405 -1.49 -9.12 43.18
N ARG A 406 -1.42 -10.41 43.49
CA ARG A 406 -0.49 -11.34 42.85
C ARG A 406 -1.26 -12.31 41.98
N ILE A 407 -1.01 -12.27 40.67
CA ILE A 407 -1.64 -13.18 39.72
C ILE A 407 -1.03 -14.59 39.86
N PRO A 408 -1.84 -15.64 40.05
CA PRO A 408 -1.37 -17.01 40.13
C PRO A 408 -0.68 -17.52 38.86
N ASN A 409 0.22 -18.51 39.01
CA ASN A 409 1.01 -19.07 37.90
C ASN A 409 0.18 -19.87 36.86
N ASN A 410 -1.06 -20.25 37.17
CA ASN A 410 -1.96 -20.92 36.23
C ASN A 410 -2.66 -19.96 35.24
N VAL A 411 -2.56 -18.65 35.46
CA VAL A 411 -3.22 -17.63 34.63
C VAL A 411 -2.34 -17.26 33.44
N GLU A 412 -2.85 -17.52 32.24
CA GLU A 412 -2.18 -17.21 30.98
C GLU A 412 -2.50 -15.81 30.45
N SER A 413 -3.68 -15.27 30.75
CA SER A 413 -4.08 -13.93 30.28
C SER A 413 -4.67 -13.05 31.38
N VAL A 414 -4.28 -11.78 31.40
CA VAL A 414 -4.76 -10.78 32.38
C VAL A 414 -5.17 -9.50 31.66
N TYR A 415 -6.39 -9.03 31.93
CA TYR A 415 -6.92 -7.77 31.42
C TYR A 415 -7.33 -6.91 32.61
N ILE A 416 -6.90 -5.66 32.67
CA ILE A 416 -7.25 -4.73 33.76
C ILE A 416 -7.64 -3.42 33.11
N SER A 417 -8.80 -2.88 33.44
CA SER A 417 -9.27 -1.61 32.90
C SER A 417 -9.87 -0.73 33.99
N ASP A 418 -9.52 0.56 33.98
CA ASP A 418 -10.12 1.56 34.88
C ASP A 418 -10.03 1.20 36.38
N CYS A 419 -9.00 0.44 36.78
CA CYS A 419 -8.80 0.01 38.17
C CYS A 419 -7.89 0.97 38.95
N THR A 420 -8.12 1.10 40.26
CA THR A 420 -7.25 1.86 41.16
C THR A 420 -6.65 0.99 42.26
N PHE A 421 -5.36 1.19 42.55
CA PHE A 421 -4.66 0.53 43.64
C PHE A 421 -4.25 1.58 44.68
N ASN A 422 -4.35 1.23 45.97
CA ASN A 422 -3.90 2.10 47.05
C ASN A 422 -2.39 2.40 46.98
N THR A 423 -1.98 3.49 47.63
CA THR A 423 -0.58 3.93 47.64
C THR A 423 0.29 2.84 48.27
N ASN A 424 1.31 2.38 47.54
CA ASN A 424 2.23 1.27 47.87
C ASN A 424 1.75 -0.15 47.49
N GLU A 425 0.53 -0.30 46.98
CA GLU A 425 0.08 -1.61 46.50
C GLU A 425 0.59 -1.90 45.09
N THR A 426 0.88 -3.17 44.85
CA THR A 426 1.52 -3.65 43.63
C THR A 426 0.65 -4.70 42.93
N LEU A 427 0.67 -4.69 41.61
CA LEU A 427 0.22 -5.80 40.77
C LEU A 427 1.46 -6.59 40.34
N THR A 428 1.56 -7.83 40.79
CA THR A 428 2.64 -8.75 40.39
C THR A 428 2.10 -9.84 39.48
N LEU A 429 2.60 -9.92 38.26
CA LEU A 429 2.25 -10.97 37.30
C LEU A 429 3.15 -12.21 37.45
N SER A 430 2.66 -13.34 36.96
CA SER A 430 3.47 -14.55 36.82
C SER A 430 4.29 -14.50 35.53
N GLU A 431 5.46 -15.15 35.53
CA GLU A 431 6.28 -15.33 34.33
C GLU A 431 5.58 -16.15 33.21
N ARG A 432 4.47 -16.83 33.54
CA ARG A 432 3.70 -17.64 32.59
C ARG A 432 2.60 -16.86 31.86
N CYS A 433 2.39 -15.59 32.21
CA CYS A 433 1.41 -14.75 31.52
C CYS A 433 1.84 -14.48 30.08
N LYS A 434 1.00 -14.89 29.12
CA LYS A 434 1.23 -14.77 27.67
C LYS A 434 0.55 -13.56 27.06
N ASN A 435 -0.55 -13.09 27.67
CA ASN A 435 -1.29 -11.93 27.22
C ASN A 435 -1.64 -11.05 28.41
N VAL A 436 -1.21 -9.79 28.39
CA VAL A 436 -1.49 -8.83 29.43
C VAL A 436 -1.98 -7.56 28.78
N GLN A 437 -3.07 -7.00 29.27
CA GLN A 437 -3.52 -5.67 28.89
C GLN A 437 -3.95 -4.93 30.13
N ILE A 438 -3.40 -3.73 30.35
CA ILE A 438 -3.75 -2.87 31.48
C ILE A 438 -4.06 -1.50 30.91
N SER A 439 -5.28 -1.02 31.06
CA SER A 439 -5.71 0.29 30.57
C SER A 439 -6.29 1.17 31.67
N SER A 440 -6.06 2.48 31.57
CA SER A 440 -6.65 3.50 32.46
C SER A 440 -6.52 3.24 33.96
N SER A 441 -5.50 2.48 34.39
CA SER A 441 -5.37 2.02 35.77
C SER A 441 -4.18 2.68 36.47
N LYS A 442 -4.32 2.99 37.76
CA LYS A 442 -3.25 3.57 38.59
C LYS A 442 -2.72 2.52 39.57
N LEU A 443 -1.49 2.05 39.34
CA LEU A 443 -0.90 0.96 40.12
C LEU A 443 0.63 0.90 40.00
N THR A 444 1.29 0.19 40.91
CA THR A 444 2.70 -0.21 40.73
C THR A 444 2.73 -1.58 40.05
N PHE A 445 3.39 -1.72 38.91
CA PHE A 445 3.36 -2.93 38.09
C PHE A 445 4.69 -3.66 38.10
N ILE A 446 4.65 -4.96 38.39
CA ILE A 446 5.80 -5.86 38.34
C ILE A 446 5.48 -7.03 37.41
N PHE A 447 6.17 -7.10 36.28
CA PHE A 447 6.19 -8.27 35.41
C PHE A 447 7.62 -8.84 35.36
N PRO A 448 7.92 -9.89 36.15
CA PRO A 448 9.28 -10.42 36.27
C PRO A 448 9.91 -10.74 34.92
N ASN A 449 11.20 -10.40 34.77
CA ASN A 449 12.01 -10.56 33.56
C ASN A 449 11.53 -9.75 32.32
N VAL A 450 10.42 -9.00 32.43
CA VAL A 450 9.90 -8.16 31.35
C VAL A 450 10.04 -6.69 31.69
N ILE A 451 9.36 -6.20 32.74
CA ILE A 451 9.33 -4.78 33.10
C ILE A 451 8.84 -4.53 34.53
N GLU A 452 9.38 -3.50 35.19
CA GLU A 452 8.89 -2.96 36.48
C GLU A 452 8.72 -1.44 36.35
N PHE A 453 7.54 -0.91 36.67
CA PHE A 453 7.27 0.54 36.62
C PHE A 453 6.04 0.96 37.44
N ASP A 454 5.96 2.26 37.76
CA ASP A 454 4.78 2.86 38.40
C ASP A 454 3.84 3.44 37.31
N MET A 455 2.62 2.94 37.25
CA MET A 455 1.54 3.53 36.46
C MET A 455 0.90 4.67 37.24
N ARG A 456 1.26 5.90 36.88
CA ARG A 456 0.60 7.11 37.36
C ARG A 456 0.21 7.96 36.15
N SER A 457 -1.09 8.26 36.00
CA SER A 457 -1.49 9.30 35.06
C SER A 457 -0.93 10.64 35.56
N ASN A 458 -0.08 11.25 34.74
CA ASN A 458 0.52 12.55 35.02
C ASN A 458 0.05 13.62 34.03
N THR A 459 -1.01 13.32 33.26
CA THR A 459 -1.45 14.11 32.12
C THR A 459 -2.95 14.29 32.09
N GLU A 460 -3.40 15.41 31.52
CA GLU A 460 -4.81 15.72 31.20
C GLU A 460 -5.51 14.67 30.32
N ARG A 461 -4.77 13.68 29.78
CA ARG A 461 -5.30 12.52 29.06
C ARG A 461 -5.55 11.39 30.05
N ASN A 462 -6.82 11.00 30.19
CA ASN A 462 -7.29 10.00 31.14
C ASN A 462 -7.09 8.54 30.67
N PHE A 463 -6.38 8.27 29.57
CA PHE A 463 -6.26 6.92 29.02
C PHE A 463 -4.81 6.46 29.01
N PHE A 464 -4.53 5.43 29.79
CA PHE A 464 -3.25 4.70 29.84
C PHE A 464 -3.42 3.35 29.12
N LEU A 465 -2.35 2.79 28.53
CA LEU A 465 -2.36 1.42 28.00
C LEU A 465 -0.99 0.75 28.13
N PHE A 466 -0.94 -0.39 28.81
CA PHE A 466 0.10 -1.40 28.69
C PHE A 466 -0.47 -2.62 28.00
N GLU A 467 0.24 -3.15 27.02
CA GLU A 467 -0.14 -4.37 26.32
C GLU A 467 1.11 -5.24 26.09
N PHE A 468 1.02 -6.50 26.48
CA PHE A 468 2.01 -7.53 26.20
C PHE A 468 1.30 -8.74 25.59
N LYS A 469 1.78 -9.24 24.45
CA LYS A 469 1.18 -10.39 23.76
C LYS A 469 2.25 -11.31 23.19
N ILE A 470 2.07 -12.60 23.38
CA ILE A 470 2.85 -13.65 22.71
C ILE A 470 2.04 -14.18 21.52
N ASN A 471 2.58 -14.01 20.32
CA ASN A 471 1.96 -14.54 19.11
C ASN A 471 2.09 -16.07 19.08
N ARG A 472 0.98 -16.77 19.32
CA ARG A 472 0.91 -18.26 19.37
C ARG A 472 1.49 -18.98 18.15
N MET A 473 1.46 -18.37 16.96
CA MET A 473 1.97 -18.99 15.73
C MET A 473 3.48 -18.86 15.56
N SER A 474 4.10 -17.90 16.23
CA SER A 474 5.53 -17.58 16.03
C SER A 474 6.35 -17.54 17.31
N GLU A 475 5.69 -17.70 18.47
CA GLU A 475 6.26 -17.53 19.82
C GLU A 475 6.98 -16.18 20.01
N LYS A 476 6.62 -15.18 19.19
CA LYS A 476 7.21 -13.84 19.25
C LYS A 476 6.44 -12.94 20.19
N GLU A 477 7.17 -12.19 21.00
CA GLU A 477 6.59 -11.29 21.99
C GLU A 477 6.52 -9.86 21.47
N ALA A 478 5.40 -9.19 21.76
CA ALA A 478 5.16 -7.80 21.45
C ALA A 478 4.76 -7.03 22.71
N LEU A 479 5.35 -5.85 22.91
CA LEU A 479 5.10 -4.98 24.04
C LEU A 479 4.77 -3.55 23.58
N LEU A 480 3.70 -2.98 24.12
CA LEU A 480 3.30 -1.59 23.94
C LEU A 480 3.11 -0.96 25.33
N LEU A 481 3.74 0.19 25.53
CA LEU A 481 3.59 1.04 26.69
C LEU A 481 3.19 2.44 26.25
N ASP A 482 1.98 2.86 26.60
CA ASP A 482 1.39 4.16 26.29
C ASP A 482 1.07 4.91 27.59
N THR A 483 1.65 6.11 27.75
CA THR A 483 1.39 7.05 28.86
C THR A 483 1.88 6.57 30.23
N ALA A 484 3.17 6.23 30.37
CA ALA A 484 3.76 5.68 31.60
C ALA A 484 4.90 6.53 32.20
N ILE A 485 5.23 6.32 33.48
CA ILE A 485 6.46 6.83 34.10
C ILE A 485 7.35 5.68 34.56
N ILE A 486 8.59 5.67 34.11
CA ILE A 486 9.61 4.67 34.44
C ILE A 486 10.56 5.26 35.49
N TYR A 487 10.67 4.60 36.65
CA TYR A 487 11.48 5.06 37.79
C TYR A 487 12.80 4.30 37.97
N LYS A 488 13.03 3.26 37.18
CA LYS A 488 14.22 2.39 37.26
C LYS A 488 14.78 2.12 35.89
N THR A 489 16.04 1.71 35.85
CA THR A 489 16.64 1.18 34.63
C THR A 489 15.99 -0.16 34.26
N ILE A 490 15.48 -0.25 33.03
CA ILE A 490 14.80 -1.44 32.50
C ILE A 490 15.63 -2.00 31.37
N SER A 491 15.83 -3.32 31.36
CA SER A 491 16.42 -4.03 30.23
C SER A 491 15.38 -4.89 29.54
N ILE A 492 15.18 -4.65 28.24
CA ILE A 492 14.21 -5.36 27.42
C ILE A 492 14.72 -6.76 27.08
N ASP A 493 13.91 -7.78 27.33
CA ASP A 493 14.26 -9.19 27.06
C ASP A 493 14.43 -9.47 25.56
N ARG A 494 15.33 -10.40 25.23
CA ARG A 494 15.67 -10.83 23.86
C ARG A 494 14.50 -11.49 23.13
N SER A 495 13.49 -11.98 23.84
CA SER A 495 12.25 -12.53 23.28
C SER A 495 11.36 -11.47 22.61
N ILE A 496 11.50 -10.19 22.98
CA ILE A 496 10.63 -9.10 22.51
C ILE A 496 11.09 -8.62 21.13
N GLU A 497 10.37 -9.06 20.09
CA GLU A 497 10.63 -8.68 18.70
C GLU A 497 10.00 -7.32 18.34
N SER A 498 8.88 -6.96 18.98
CA SER A 498 8.14 -5.73 18.70
C SER A 498 7.89 -4.90 19.95
N LEU A 499 8.25 -3.61 19.88
CA LEU A 499 8.26 -2.73 21.02
C LEU A 499 7.77 -1.32 20.65
N ALA A 500 6.88 -0.77 21.47
CA ALA A 500 6.39 0.59 21.31
C ALA A 500 6.31 1.34 22.64
N PHE A 501 6.94 2.51 22.71
CA PHE A 501 6.83 3.48 23.80
C PHE A 501 6.16 4.75 23.26
N VAL A 502 5.01 5.10 23.82
CA VAL A 502 4.21 6.28 23.45
C VAL A 502 3.92 7.09 24.70
N PHE A 503 4.17 8.40 24.73
CA PHE A 503 3.94 9.23 25.92
C PHE A 503 4.64 8.74 27.22
N VAL A 504 5.77 8.05 27.10
CA VAL A 504 6.49 7.50 28.26
C VAL A 504 7.53 8.49 28.79
N THR A 505 7.56 8.70 30.10
CA THR A 505 8.56 9.54 30.78
C THR A 505 9.51 8.67 31.59
N ILE A 506 10.81 8.73 31.33
CA ILE A 506 11.84 8.07 32.12
C ILE A 506 12.44 9.11 33.07
N VAL A 507 12.41 8.85 34.37
CA VAL A 507 12.94 9.79 35.37
C VAL A 507 14.47 9.93 35.27
N PRO A 508 15.04 11.05 35.76
CA PRO A 508 16.50 11.19 35.83
C PRO A 508 17.15 9.98 36.53
N GLU A 509 18.36 9.60 36.10
CA GLU A 509 19.13 8.43 36.57
C GLU A 509 18.60 7.05 36.11
N SER A 510 17.41 6.99 35.50
CA SER A 510 16.88 5.77 34.87
C SER A 510 17.18 5.72 33.37
N CYS A 511 17.20 4.51 32.80
CA CYS A 511 17.41 4.28 31.38
C CYS A 511 16.64 3.05 30.88
N VAL A 512 16.17 3.06 29.63
CA VAL A 512 15.69 1.83 28.96
C VAL A 512 16.80 1.28 28.07
N THR A 513 17.21 0.03 28.29
CA THR A 513 18.23 -0.66 27.50
C THR A 513 17.62 -1.69 26.57
N PHE A 514 17.97 -1.61 25.28
CA PHE A 514 17.46 -2.51 24.24
C PHE A 514 18.45 -3.61 23.92
N ASN A 515 17.94 -4.69 23.35
CA ASN A 515 18.76 -5.73 22.72
C ASN A 515 18.72 -5.61 21.18
N GLU A 516 19.62 -6.34 20.52
CA GLU A 516 19.72 -6.39 19.05
C GLU A 516 18.63 -7.26 18.39
N ALA A 517 17.85 -8.04 19.16
CA ALA A 517 16.84 -8.96 18.63
C ALA A 517 15.52 -8.26 18.28
N THR A 518 15.24 -7.09 18.85
CA THR A 518 14.03 -6.31 18.56
C THR A 518 14.08 -5.77 17.12
N LYS A 519 13.10 -6.17 16.31
CA LYS A 519 13.00 -5.81 14.88
C LYS A 519 12.05 -4.66 14.61
N TYR A 520 11.05 -4.48 15.47
CA TYR A 520 10.10 -3.38 15.42
C TYR A 520 10.28 -2.54 16.69
N LEU A 521 10.64 -1.28 16.51
CA LEU A 521 10.76 -0.34 17.63
C LEU A 521 10.05 0.95 17.27
N THR A 522 9.21 1.46 18.15
CA THR A 522 8.66 2.81 18.08
C THR A 522 8.88 3.50 19.40
N ILE A 523 9.49 4.68 19.38
CA ILE A 523 9.55 5.59 20.53
C ILE A 523 8.98 6.90 20.03
N SER A 524 7.85 7.32 20.57
CA SER A 524 7.17 8.55 20.14
C SER A 524 6.60 9.29 21.33
N GLN A 525 6.63 10.61 21.28
CA GLN A 525 6.04 11.46 22.32
C GLN A 525 6.57 11.18 23.75
N SER A 526 7.74 10.55 23.84
CA SER A 526 8.36 10.06 25.07
C SER A 526 9.55 10.93 25.44
N GLU A 527 9.94 10.91 26.71
CA GLU A 527 10.98 11.77 27.28
C GLU A 527 11.89 10.97 28.23
N GLY A 528 13.18 11.26 28.21
CA GLY A 528 14.19 10.65 29.09
C GLY A 528 15.21 9.80 28.33
N LEU A 529 16.01 9.02 29.05
CA LEU A 529 17.21 8.36 28.50
C LEU A 529 16.93 6.96 27.95
N PHE A 530 17.29 6.73 26.69
CA PHE A 530 17.19 5.44 26.01
C PHE A 530 18.57 5.01 25.48
N ASP A 531 18.97 3.76 25.75
CA ASP A 531 20.24 3.21 25.25
C ASP A 531 20.08 2.68 23.82
N MET A 532 20.30 3.58 22.86
CA MET A 532 20.10 3.29 21.45
C MET A 532 21.36 2.74 20.75
N ARG A 533 22.39 2.34 21.51
CA ARG A 533 23.63 1.78 20.97
C ARG A 533 23.42 0.61 19.98
N PRO A 534 22.48 -0.33 20.21
CA PRO A 534 22.20 -1.41 19.25
C PRO A 534 21.73 -0.95 17.86
N TYR A 535 21.19 0.27 17.75
CA TYR A 535 20.56 0.77 16.52
C TYR A 535 21.35 1.89 15.86
N ILE A 536 21.78 2.85 16.66
CA ILE A 536 22.39 4.10 16.19
C ILE A 536 23.77 4.35 16.85
N GLY A 537 24.28 3.41 17.65
CA GLY A 537 25.63 3.46 18.21
C GLY A 537 25.83 4.39 19.42
N VAL A 538 24.79 5.12 19.86
CA VAL A 538 24.86 6.07 20.98
C VAL A 538 23.67 5.91 21.93
N MET A 539 23.81 6.38 23.17
CA MET A 539 22.67 6.62 24.06
C MET A 539 22.02 7.94 23.68
N GLN A 540 20.69 8.01 23.68
CA GLN A 540 19.96 9.22 23.29
C GLN A 540 19.00 9.63 24.40
N HIS A 541 19.10 10.89 24.83
CA HIS A 541 18.05 11.51 25.63
C HIS A 541 16.94 12.01 24.69
N PHE A 542 15.76 11.41 24.78
CA PHE A 542 14.59 11.80 24.00
C PHE A 542 13.90 13.00 24.64
N LYS A 543 13.49 13.95 23.79
CA LYS A 543 12.51 15.00 24.15
C LYS A 543 11.14 14.58 23.64
N ARG A 544 10.05 15.09 24.23
CA ARG A 544 8.66 14.74 23.85
C ARG A 544 8.31 14.96 22.38
N ASN A 545 9.02 15.81 21.65
CA ASN A 545 8.79 15.99 20.21
C ASN A 545 9.52 14.94 19.35
N MET A 546 10.55 14.29 19.88
CA MET A 546 11.36 13.31 19.15
C MET A 546 10.55 12.04 18.89
N THR A 547 10.72 11.44 17.70
CA THR A 547 10.14 10.14 17.38
C THR A 547 11.09 9.29 16.55
N MET A 548 11.37 8.07 17.02
CA MET A 548 12.11 7.06 16.29
C MET A 548 11.19 5.90 15.94
N LYS A 549 11.31 5.40 14.70
CA LYS A 549 10.67 4.15 14.28
C LYS A 549 11.67 3.25 13.55
N ILE A 550 11.65 1.97 13.86
CA ILE A 550 12.38 0.92 13.17
C ILE A 550 11.36 -0.15 12.78
N SER A 551 11.40 -0.56 11.51
CA SER A 551 10.51 -1.63 11.04
C SER A 551 11.10 -2.39 9.85
N PRO A 552 10.86 -3.69 9.69
CA PRO A 552 11.28 -4.46 8.52
C PRO A 552 10.59 -4.00 7.24
N LEU A 553 11.34 -3.91 6.16
CA LEU A 553 10.81 -3.60 4.84
C LEU A 553 10.18 -4.85 4.21
N LYS A 554 8.87 -4.80 3.95
CA LYS A 554 8.12 -5.88 3.29
C LYS A 554 8.71 -6.29 1.93
N THR A 555 9.34 -5.35 1.25
CA THR A 555 9.93 -5.54 -0.08
C THR A 555 11.41 -5.93 -0.06
N SER A 556 12.06 -6.00 1.11
CA SER A 556 13.49 -6.33 1.20
C SER A 556 13.72 -7.83 1.02
N LEU A 557 14.53 -8.20 0.02
CA LEU A 557 14.96 -9.59 -0.22
C LEU A 557 15.76 -10.17 0.95
N HIS A 558 16.45 -9.30 1.71
CA HIS A 558 17.35 -9.68 2.81
C HIS A 558 16.72 -9.46 4.20
N LYS A 559 15.41 -9.16 4.26
CA LYS A 559 14.69 -8.85 5.51
C LYS A 559 15.32 -7.67 6.28
N LEU A 560 15.87 -6.68 5.57
CA LEU A 560 16.43 -5.47 6.16
C LEU A 560 15.32 -4.51 6.60
N SER A 561 15.67 -3.57 7.46
CA SER A 561 14.76 -2.62 8.10
C SER A 561 14.87 -1.21 7.50
N GLU A 562 13.87 -0.41 7.82
CA GLU A 562 13.86 1.03 7.70
C GLU A 562 14.02 1.67 9.09
N ILE A 563 14.75 2.77 9.16
CA ILE A 563 14.79 3.65 10.33
C ILE A 563 14.26 5.04 9.96
N ILE A 564 13.39 5.57 10.82
CA ILE A 564 12.80 6.91 10.70
C ILE A 564 13.12 7.71 11.95
N LEU A 565 13.76 8.87 11.78
CA LEU A 565 14.06 9.84 12.85
C LEU A 565 13.30 11.13 12.58
N LEU A 566 12.46 11.55 13.54
CA LEU A 566 11.65 12.77 13.45
C LEU A 566 11.97 13.71 14.63
N ASP A 567 12.23 14.98 14.34
CA ASP A 567 12.49 16.05 15.34
C ASP A 567 13.71 15.78 16.25
N PHE A 568 14.69 15.04 15.75
CA PHE A 568 15.89 14.68 16.51
C PHE A 568 16.89 15.83 16.64
N GLU A 569 17.55 15.90 17.79
CA GLU A 569 18.74 16.71 18.02
C GLU A 569 19.88 15.75 18.41
N LEU A 570 20.86 15.62 17.51
CA LEU A 570 22.02 14.76 17.72
C LEU A 570 23.20 15.61 18.16
N THR A 571 23.74 15.27 19.33
CA THR A 571 24.89 15.95 19.95
C THR A 571 26.19 15.18 19.79
N GLU A 572 26.11 13.94 19.30
CA GLU A 572 27.22 13.01 19.08
C GLU A 572 27.15 12.39 17.68
N THR A 573 28.27 11.85 17.20
CA THR A 573 28.32 11.11 15.95
C THR A 573 27.59 9.78 16.08
N VAL A 574 26.69 9.54 15.14
CA VAL A 574 25.78 8.40 15.13
C VAL A 574 26.24 7.39 14.10
N GLN A 575 26.35 6.11 14.47
CA GLN A 575 26.68 5.04 13.53
C GLN A 575 25.51 4.09 13.40
N LEU A 576 24.92 4.04 12.21
CA LEU A 576 23.78 3.16 11.94
C LEU A 576 24.22 1.70 11.86
N SER A 577 23.48 0.82 12.52
CA SER A 577 23.68 -0.63 12.45
C SER A 577 23.48 -1.16 11.03
N ASN A 578 24.16 -2.26 10.68
CA ASN A 578 24.12 -2.82 9.32
C ASN A 578 22.85 -3.60 8.96
N ILE A 579 21.71 -3.14 9.48
CA ILE A 579 20.39 -3.71 9.29
C ILE A 579 19.47 -2.82 8.46
N TYR A 580 19.88 -1.58 8.13
CA TYR A 580 19.01 -0.62 7.45
C TYR A 580 19.25 -0.57 5.94
N GLU A 581 18.18 -0.75 5.17
CA GLU A 581 18.15 -0.53 3.72
C GLU A 581 17.57 0.86 3.38
N SER A 582 16.71 1.40 4.26
CA SER A 582 16.08 2.73 4.13
C SER A 582 16.33 3.57 5.38
N VAL A 583 16.72 4.83 5.20
CA VAL A 583 16.96 5.80 6.28
C VAL A 583 16.16 7.07 5.98
N VAL A 584 15.28 7.47 6.90
CA VAL A 584 14.44 8.67 6.78
C VAL A 584 14.74 9.63 7.93
N LEU A 585 15.14 10.84 7.59
CA LEU A 585 15.47 11.91 8.53
C LEU A 585 14.50 13.06 8.31
N ASN A 586 13.78 13.50 9.35
CA ASN A 586 12.85 14.62 9.27
C ASN A 586 13.06 15.58 10.44
N ARG A 587 13.39 16.85 10.16
CA ARG A 587 13.72 17.86 11.17
C ARG A 587 14.79 17.36 12.15
N VAL A 588 15.83 16.71 11.61
CA VAL A 588 16.99 16.28 12.38
C VAL A 588 18.01 17.41 12.38
N PHE A 589 18.49 17.79 13.56
CA PHE A 589 19.49 18.83 13.76
C PHE A 589 20.72 18.25 14.47
N MET A 590 21.88 18.76 14.11
CA MET A 590 23.17 18.22 14.56
C MET A 590 24.03 19.36 15.11
N THR A 591 24.79 19.09 16.17
CA THR A 591 25.82 20.03 16.68
C THR A 591 27.04 20.04 15.75
N GLU A 592 27.88 21.09 15.86
CA GLU A 592 29.09 21.18 15.05
C GLU A 592 30.01 19.97 15.26
N ASN A 593 30.58 19.45 14.16
CA ASN A 593 31.47 18.28 14.11
C ASN A 593 30.83 16.90 14.37
N THR A 594 29.50 16.79 14.37
CA THR A 594 28.82 15.49 14.41
C THR A 594 28.41 15.02 13.02
N GLU A 595 28.35 13.70 12.83
CA GLU A 595 27.91 13.09 11.57
C GLU A 595 27.05 11.84 11.80
N ILE A 596 26.24 11.49 10.79
CA ILE A 596 25.52 10.22 10.72
C ILE A 596 26.28 9.33 9.74
N ILE A 597 26.88 8.26 10.25
CA ILE A 597 27.59 7.24 9.45
C ILE A 597 26.57 6.21 8.99
N LEU A 598 26.36 6.15 7.66
CA LEU A 598 25.49 5.18 7.03
C LEU A 598 26.12 3.78 7.00
N ASN A 599 25.28 2.77 7.11
CA ASN A 599 25.68 1.38 6.96
C ASN A 599 25.76 0.95 5.49
N LYS A 600 26.51 -0.13 5.22
CA LYS A 600 26.78 -0.64 3.86
C LYS A 600 25.52 -1.03 3.08
N ALA A 601 24.48 -1.47 3.78
CA ALA A 601 23.24 -1.94 3.15
C ALA A 601 22.26 -0.81 2.78
N CYS A 602 22.54 0.45 3.14
CA CYS A 602 21.67 1.58 2.86
C CYS A 602 21.53 1.83 1.35
N LYS A 603 20.32 1.70 0.82
CA LYS A 603 19.96 1.94 -0.58
C LYS A 603 19.06 3.15 -0.77
N LYS A 604 18.29 3.53 0.26
CA LYS A 604 17.36 4.66 0.23
C LYS A 604 17.67 5.62 1.36
N LEU A 605 17.79 6.90 1.04
CA LEU A 605 18.02 7.99 1.99
C LEU A 605 17.05 9.13 1.73
N GLU A 606 16.26 9.47 2.73
CA GLU A 606 15.30 10.57 2.70
C GLU A 606 15.66 11.62 3.77
N ILE A 607 15.81 12.88 3.37
CA ILE A 607 16.21 13.98 4.26
C ILE A 607 15.23 15.13 4.12
N ASN A 608 14.48 15.41 5.17
CA ASN A 608 13.41 16.40 5.20
C ASN A 608 13.72 17.50 6.21
N ASN A 609 13.80 18.76 5.78
CA ASN A 609 13.91 19.94 6.63
C ASN A 609 15.00 19.82 7.72
N SER A 610 16.11 19.14 7.42
CA SER A 610 17.13 18.75 8.40
C SER A 610 18.44 19.54 8.21
N THR A 611 19.24 19.62 9.27
CA THR A 611 20.63 20.06 9.25
C THR A 611 21.53 18.93 9.70
N VAL A 612 22.17 18.26 8.74
CA VAL A 612 22.89 17.00 8.95
C VAL A 612 24.16 16.88 8.11
N VAL A 613 25.16 16.20 8.65
CA VAL A 613 26.33 15.71 7.90
C VAL A 613 26.20 14.19 7.79
N ILE A 614 26.16 13.68 6.56
CA ILE A 614 26.00 12.26 6.26
C ILE A 614 27.32 11.70 5.75
N ASN A 615 27.89 10.77 6.51
CA ASN A 615 29.06 10.01 6.11
C ASN A 615 28.64 8.69 5.45
N ALA A 616 28.93 8.58 4.16
CA ALA A 616 28.54 7.46 3.30
C ALA A 616 29.76 6.72 2.72
N TRP A 617 30.95 6.81 3.33
CA TRP A 617 32.15 6.10 2.86
C TRP A 617 31.95 4.59 2.70
N ASN A 618 31.08 4.02 3.52
CA ASN A 618 30.76 2.59 3.52
C ASN A 618 29.70 2.21 2.47
N VAL A 619 29.06 3.17 1.81
CA VAL A 619 27.95 2.93 0.89
C VAL A 619 28.44 2.97 -0.55
N GLU A 620 28.30 1.86 -1.28
CA GLU A 620 28.74 1.79 -2.68
C GLU A 620 27.84 2.63 -3.62
N THR A 621 26.52 2.49 -3.48
CA THR A 621 25.53 3.20 -4.30
C THR A 621 24.23 3.39 -3.54
N ILE A 622 23.72 4.63 -3.54
CA ILE A 622 22.36 4.92 -3.09
C ILE A 622 21.42 4.80 -4.30
N GLU A 623 20.43 3.91 -4.23
CA GLU A 623 19.43 3.75 -5.28
C GLU A 623 18.51 4.99 -5.34
N HIS A 624 18.06 5.49 -4.19
CA HIS A 624 17.18 6.66 -4.10
C HIS A 624 17.63 7.64 -3.02
N LEU A 625 17.91 8.87 -3.42
CA LEU A 625 18.16 10.01 -2.54
C LEU A 625 17.03 11.03 -2.69
N PHE A 626 16.31 11.29 -1.60
CA PHE A 626 15.31 12.34 -1.53
C PHE A 626 15.76 13.42 -0.55
N VAL A 627 15.75 14.68 -0.97
CA VAL A 627 16.07 15.82 -0.10
C VAL A 627 15.03 16.92 -0.25
N ARG A 628 14.34 17.24 0.84
CA ARG A 628 13.42 18.36 0.96
C ARG A 628 14.02 19.44 1.84
N PHE A 629 14.29 20.59 1.24
CA PHE A 629 14.84 21.73 1.96
C PHE A 629 13.75 22.50 2.72
N SER A 630 14.12 23.00 3.89
CA SER A 630 13.24 23.85 4.70
C SER A 630 13.07 25.22 4.06
N LEU A 631 11.81 25.65 3.96
CA LEU A 631 11.44 27.02 3.61
C LEU A 631 11.84 28.03 4.71
N LYS A 632 12.15 27.55 5.93
CA LYS A 632 12.50 28.37 7.09
C LYS A 632 13.99 28.79 7.15
N GLY A 633 14.83 28.35 6.21
CA GLY A 633 16.22 28.84 6.07
C GLY A 633 17.32 28.09 6.82
N ASN A 634 16.97 27.07 7.61
CA ASN A 634 17.92 26.36 8.48
C ASN A 634 18.19 24.91 8.04
N SER A 635 18.16 24.60 6.74
CA SER A 635 18.55 23.27 6.25
C SER A 635 19.94 23.30 5.66
N PHE A 636 20.85 22.55 6.26
CA PHE A 636 22.20 22.30 5.76
C PHE A 636 22.43 20.80 5.64
N VAL A 637 22.68 20.32 4.42
CA VAL A 637 22.96 18.90 4.18
C VAL A 637 24.33 18.78 3.55
N LYS A 638 25.22 18.01 4.18
CA LYS A 638 26.57 17.73 3.67
C LYS A 638 26.75 16.22 3.53
N PHE A 639 27.27 15.77 2.39
CA PHE A 639 27.67 14.38 2.18
C PHE A 639 29.19 14.25 2.25
N VAL A 640 29.67 13.20 2.91
CA VAL A 640 31.07 12.81 2.99
C VAL A 640 31.19 11.40 2.42
N GLY A 641 32.02 11.21 1.39
CA GLY A 641 32.27 9.88 0.80
C GLY A 641 31.17 9.31 -0.10
N LEU A 642 30.02 9.99 -0.28
CA LEU A 642 28.96 9.53 -1.17
C LEU A 642 29.37 9.70 -2.65
N ARG A 643 29.57 8.59 -3.36
CA ARG A 643 30.07 8.61 -4.75
C ARG A 643 28.99 8.42 -5.80
N ARG A 644 28.09 7.44 -5.65
CA ARG A 644 27.14 7.05 -6.70
C ARG A 644 25.71 7.10 -6.20
N VAL A 645 24.85 7.74 -6.98
CA VAL A 645 23.41 7.81 -6.71
C VAL A 645 22.64 7.53 -7.99
N ASN A 646 21.67 6.61 -8.00
CA ASN A 646 20.89 6.34 -9.20
C ASN A 646 19.80 7.41 -9.40
N TYR A 647 19.00 7.65 -8.37
CA TYR A 647 17.88 8.57 -8.40
C TYR A 647 18.04 9.65 -7.34
N VAL A 648 17.95 10.92 -7.75
CA VAL A 648 18.00 12.08 -6.85
C VAL A 648 16.72 12.89 -7.05
N HIS A 649 15.99 13.16 -5.98
CA HIS A 649 14.81 14.01 -5.98
C HIS A 649 14.96 15.12 -4.94
N LEU A 650 14.82 16.35 -5.41
CA LEU A 650 15.08 17.56 -4.66
C LEU A 650 13.83 18.40 -4.59
N PHE A 651 13.41 18.75 -3.38
CA PHE A 651 12.19 19.51 -3.15
C PHE A 651 12.50 20.86 -2.49
N ASN A 652 11.90 21.94 -2.98
CA ASN A 652 12.04 23.33 -2.47
C ASN A 652 13.48 23.88 -2.47
N ILE A 653 14.21 23.83 -3.57
CA ILE A 653 15.57 24.40 -3.62
C ILE A 653 15.51 25.93 -3.50
N CYS A 654 15.87 26.50 -2.35
CA CYS A 654 15.70 27.95 -2.16
C CYS A 654 16.87 28.71 -1.51
N LEU A 655 17.75 28.12 -0.69
CA LEU A 655 18.58 28.94 0.21
C LEU A 655 20.08 28.58 0.36
N ASN A 656 20.60 27.51 -0.27
CA ASN A 656 22.04 27.19 -0.17
C ASN A 656 22.63 26.49 -1.40
N VAL A 657 22.83 27.25 -2.48
CA VAL A 657 23.34 26.68 -3.74
C VAL A 657 24.79 26.30 -3.75
N ASN A 658 25.63 26.91 -2.92
CA ASN A 658 27.03 26.48 -2.88
C ASN A 658 27.15 25.08 -2.29
N SER A 659 26.41 24.79 -1.21
CA SER A 659 26.37 23.44 -0.64
C SER A 659 25.77 22.45 -1.65
N PHE A 660 24.73 22.90 -2.35
CA PHE A 660 24.08 22.11 -3.40
C PHE A 660 24.93 21.94 -4.69
N ALA A 661 25.80 22.86 -5.03
CA ALA A 661 26.68 22.68 -6.18
C ALA A 661 27.79 21.70 -5.79
N THR A 662 28.35 21.90 -4.59
CA THR A 662 29.48 21.12 -4.05
C THR A 662 29.15 19.63 -3.95
N TRP A 663 28.00 19.26 -3.38
CA TRP A 663 27.64 17.85 -3.24
C TRP A 663 27.39 17.13 -4.59
N LEU A 664 26.84 17.81 -5.60
CA LEU A 664 26.56 17.27 -6.93
C LEU A 664 27.87 17.06 -7.67
N THR A 665 28.78 18.05 -7.58
CA THR A 665 30.13 17.90 -8.13
C THR A 665 30.92 16.79 -7.46
N GLY A 666 30.57 16.41 -6.23
CA GLY A 666 31.14 15.26 -5.53
C GLY A 666 30.66 13.90 -6.02
N PHE A 667 29.51 13.83 -6.71
CA PHE A 667 28.97 12.57 -7.22
C PHE A 667 29.67 12.14 -8.52
N GLU A 668 30.13 10.89 -8.54
CA GLU A 668 30.70 10.25 -9.72
C GLU A 668 29.65 10.01 -10.80
N SER A 669 28.41 9.67 -10.43
CA SER A 669 27.32 9.38 -11.38
C SER A 669 25.92 9.62 -10.79
N ILE A 670 25.03 10.18 -11.61
CA ILE A 670 23.59 10.31 -11.36
C ILE A 670 22.84 9.82 -12.60
N LYS A 671 21.88 8.89 -12.47
CA LYS A 671 21.08 8.43 -13.63
C LYS A 671 19.86 9.32 -13.86
N HIS A 672 19.13 9.63 -12.80
CA HIS A 672 17.88 10.39 -12.83
C HIS A 672 17.88 11.48 -11.76
N LEU A 673 17.61 12.71 -12.17
CA LEU A 673 17.53 13.89 -11.30
C LEU A 673 16.19 14.61 -11.44
N ILE A 674 15.52 14.89 -10.32
CA ILE A 674 14.26 15.64 -10.26
C ILE A 674 14.44 16.89 -9.41
N PHE A 675 14.02 18.02 -9.97
CA PHE A 675 13.84 19.29 -9.29
C PHE A 675 12.34 19.55 -9.12
N ASP A 676 11.85 19.57 -7.89
CA ASP A 676 10.44 19.82 -7.58
C ASP A 676 10.29 21.07 -6.71
N ASN A 677 9.48 22.01 -7.21
CA ASN A 677 9.11 23.23 -6.51
C ASN A 677 7.58 23.43 -6.46
N ASN A 678 6.82 22.35 -6.48
CA ASN A 678 5.39 22.40 -6.19
C ASN A 678 5.16 22.76 -4.72
N HIS A 679 5.17 24.04 -4.40
CA HIS A 679 4.71 24.50 -3.11
C HIS A 679 3.23 24.10 -2.94
N CYS A 680 2.88 23.47 -1.82
CA CYS A 680 1.49 23.49 -1.35
C CYS A 680 1.16 24.95 -1.04
N LEU A 681 0.69 25.69 -2.06
CA LEU A 681 0.24 27.07 -1.94
C LEU A 681 -1.00 27.20 -1.04
N ASP A 682 -1.54 26.08 -0.58
CA ASP A 682 -2.69 26.00 0.30
C ASP A 682 -2.39 26.49 1.73
N ASP A 683 -1.10 26.52 2.14
CA ASP A 683 -0.70 26.92 3.49
C ASP A 683 -0.12 28.36 3.49
N TYR A 684 -1.00 29.36 3.51
CA TYR A 684 -0.66 30.78 3.47
C TYR A 684 0.36 31.20 4.54
N HIS A 685 0.40 30.53 5.70
CA HIS A 685 1.31 30.84 6.79
C HIS A 685 2.79 30.57 6.44
N LEU A 686 3.06 29.64 5.53
CA LEU A 686 4.42 29.34 5.08
C LEU A 686 4.94 30.37 4.07
N ILE A 687 4.04 31.07 3.37
CA ILE A 687 4.38 32.01 2.29
C ILE A 687 5.13 33.23 2.85
N ASP A 688 4.67 33.80 3.97
CA ASP A 688 5.30 34.97 4.59
C ASP A 688 6.68 34.63 5.17
N ALA A 689 6.80 33.49 5.84
CA ALA A 689 8.08 33.03 6.38
C ALA A 689 9.08 32.76 5.24
N TYR A 690 8.62 32.09 4.18
CA TYR A 690 9.40 31.88 2.99
C TYR A 690 9.84 33.21 2.35
N TYR A 691 8.92 34.16 2.17
CA TYR A 691 9.22 35.47 1.61
C TYR A 691 10.26 36.23 2.43
N LYS A 692 10.12 36.26 3.76
CA LYS A 692 11.08 36.89 4.67
C LYS A 692 12.47 36.29 4.52
N ASN A 693 12.57 34.95 4.50
CA ASN A 693 13.85 34.26 4.34
C ASN A 693 14.47 34.49 2.97
N LEU A 694 13.64 34.48 1.92
CA LEU A 694 14.06 34.79 0.56
C LEU A 694 14.66 36.19 0.47
N MET A 695 13.96 37.19 1.01
CA MET A 695 14.44 38.57 1.02
C MET A 695 15.70 38.73 1.87
N SER A 696 15.78 38.06 3.02
CA SER A 696 16.98 38.03 3.87
C SER A 696 18.18 37.46 3.11
N PHE A 697 17.99 36.34 2.40
CA PHE A 697 19.04 35.71 1.60
C PHE A 697 19.55 36.63 0.50
N ILE A 698 18.66 37.21 -0.31
CA ILE A 698 19.04 38.08 -1.43
C ILE A 698 19.72 39.36 -0.94
N SER A 699 19.35 39.85 0.25
CA SER A 699 19.91 41.06 0.85
C SER A 699 21.27 40.82 1.51
N THR A 700 21.78 39.58 1.57
CA THR A 700 23.11 39.30 2.11
C THR A 700 24.19 39.88 1.20
N LYS A 701 25.29 40.35 1.80
CA LYS A 701 26.40 40.99 1.08
C LYS A 701 27.02 40.05 0.03
N GLU A 702 27.15 38.76 0.36
CA GLU A 702 27.69 37.75 -0.55
C GLU A 702 26.82 37.50 -1.79
N SER A 703 25.48 37.50 -1.66
CA SER A 703 24.59 37.31 -2.82
C SER A 703 24.60 38.51 -3.74
N LEU A 704 24.68 39.73 -3.18
CA LEU A 704 24.72 40.98 -3.94
C LEU A 704 26.02 41.16 -4.72
N GLU A 705 27.16 40.77 -4.13
CA GLU A 705 28.47 40.83 -4.78
C GLU A 705 28.57 39.80 -5.94
N ARG A 706 27.98 38.61 -5.78
CA ARG A 706 28.06 37.56 -6.81
C ARG A 706 27.13 37.78 -8.00
N ASN A 707 25.97 38.41 -7.81
CA ASN A 707 25.05 38.70 -8.90
C ASN A 707 24.14 39.91 -8.60
N PRO A 708 24.59 41.15 -8.87
CA PRO A 708 23.78 42.35 -8.64
C PRO A 708 22.50 42.40 -9.49
N GLY A 709 22.41 41.62 -10.57
CA GLY A 709 21.20 41.50 -11.39
C GLY A 709 20.06 40.74 -10.72
N LEU A 710 20.37 39.78 -9.84
CA LEU A 710 19.37 38.92 -9.21
C LEU A 710 18.39 39.72 -8.33
N LEU A 711 18.90 40.63 -7.49
CA LEU A 711 18.06 41.49 -6.66
C LEU A 711 17.16 42.37 -7.53
N ARG A 712 17.71 42.96 -8.59
CA ARG A 712 16.94 43.78 -9.53
C ARG A 712 15.80 42.99 -10.17
N ASP A 713 16.05 41.77 -10.63
CA ASP A 713 15.04 40.93 -11.29
C ASP A 713 13.94 40.53 -10.31
N VAL A 714 14.29 40.17 -9.06
CA VAL A 714 13.32 39.82 -8.01
C VAL A 714 12.46 41.04 -7.62
N LEU A 715 13.06 42.22 -7.48
CA LEU A 715 12.35 43.46 -7.14
C LEU A 715 11.51 43.99 -8.30
N ALA A 716 11.84 43.67 -9.54
CA ALA A 716 11.09 44.07 -10.73
C ALA A 716 9.73 43.36 -10.83
N VAL A 717 9.55 42.20 -10.17
CA VAL A 717 8.27 41.50 -10.12
C VAL A 717 7.26 42.29 -9.30
N ARG A 718 6.24 42.83 -9.98
CA ARG A 718 5.08 43.50 -9.39
C ARG A 718 3.84 42.66 -9.64
N GLU A 719 3.30 42.04 -8.60
CA GLU A 719 2.10 41.20 -8.67
C GLU A 719 1.17 41.50 -7.50
N ASN A 720 -0.13 41.58 -7.78
CA ASN A 720 -1.14 41.93 -6.77
C ASN A 720 -1.51 40.73 -5.87
N LYS A 721 -1.38 39.51 -6.38
CA LYS A 721 -1.63 38.27 -5.63
C LYS A 721 -0.33 37.78 -5.01
N VAL A 722 -0.31 37.63 -3.68
CA VAL A 722 0.87 37.19 -2.92
C VAL A 722 1.37 35.82 -3.41
N THR A 723 0.47 34.89 -3.70
CA THR A 723 0.82 33.55 -4.22
C THR A 723 1.55 33.62 -5.57
N VAL A 724 1.09 34.47 -6.49
CA VAL A 724 1.75 34.71 -7.80
C VAL A 724 3.10 35.39 -7.62
N LEU A 725 3.17 36.37 -6.73
CA LEU A 725 4.40 37.10 -6.42
C LEU A 725 5.48 36.15 -5.91
N VAL A 726 5.15 35.33 -4.91
CA VAL A 726 6.08 34.35 -4.34
C VAL A 726 6.51 33.35 -5.39
N TYR A 727 5.57 32.77 -6.13
CA TYR A 727 5.88 31.81 -7.21
C TYR A 727 6.88 32.38 -8.24
N ARG A 728 6.62 33.59 -8.76
CA ARG A 728 7.51 34.22 -9.74
C ARG A 728 8.90 34.49 -9.18
N ARG A 729 8.99 34.99 -7.94
CA ARG A 729 10.28 35.26 -7.29
C ARG A 729 11.06 33.96 -7.01
N SER A 730 10.38 32.90 -6.54
CA SER A 730 10.98 31.58 -6.37
C SER A 730 11.55 31.07 -7.70
N ASN A 731 10.80 31.19 -8.79
CA ASN A 731 11.25 30.77 -10.12
C ASN A 731 12.50 31.53 -10.59
N ILE A 732 12.59 32.85 -10.37
CA ILE A 732 13.79 33.63 -10.72
C ILE A 732 15.02 33.06 -10.00
N ILE A 733 14.89 32.78 -8.71
CA ILE A 733 15.98 32.31 -7.86
C ILE A 733 16.37 30.88 -8.22
N ILE A 734 15.39 29.99 -8.43
CA ILE A 734 15.65 28.63 -8.90
C ILE A 734 16.34 28.65 -10.25
N ASN A 735 15.94 29.52 -11.19
CA ASN A 735 16.63 29.64 -12.47
C ASN A 735 18.07 30.13 -12.31
N TYR A 736 18.31 31.08 -11.40
CA TYR A 736 19.67 31.50 -11.08
C TYR A 736 20.51 30.30 -10.60
N TYR A 737 19.95 29.47 -9.74
CA TYR A 737 20.59 28.25 -9.23
C TYR A 737 20.86 27.22 -10.32
N LEU A 738 19.85 26.92 -11.15
CA LEU A 738 19.98 25.98 -12.25
C LEU A 738 21.07 26.39 -13.24
N LYS A 739 21.32 27.68 -13.44
CA LYS A 739 22.42 28.16 -14.29
C LYS A 739 23.79 27.66 -13.83
N HIS A 740 24.01 27.59 -12.52
CA HIS A 740 25.25 27.06 -11.94
C HIS A 740 25.28 25.53 -12.00
N ILE A 741 24.15 24.89 -11.71
CA ILE A 741 24.03 23.44 -11.58
C ILE A 741 24.13 22.73 -12.94
N LEU A 742 23.41 23.21 -13.95
CA LEU A 742 23.31 22.56 -15.27
C LEU A 742 24.66 22.48 -16.01
N ASN A 743 25.62 23.31 -15.63
CA ASN A 743 26.96 23.34 -16.20
C ASN A 743 27.97 22.46 -15.44
N CYS A 744 27.58 21.82 -14.34
CA CYS A 744 28.45 20.90 -13.60
C CYS A 744 28.76 19.63 -14.42
N GLU A 745 29.99 19.09 -14.29
CA GLU A 745 30.41 17.88 -15.02
C GLU A 745 29.51 16.67 -14.77
N VAL A 746 28.99 16.50 -13.55
CA VAL A 746 28.08 15.40 -13.22
C VAL A 746 26.79 15.43 -14.06
N MET A 747 26.32 16.62 -14.44
CA MET A 747 25.10 16.77 -15.22
C MET A 747 25.23 16.17 -16.62
N LYS A 748 26.44 16.12 -17.16
CA LYS A 748 26.71 15.45 -18.44
C LYS A 748 26.44 13.95 -18.38
N LYS A 749 26.42 13.33 -17.19
CA LYS A 749 26.15 11.90 -16.97
C LYS A 749 24.67 11.59 -16.72
N VAL A 750 23.85 12.60 -16.44
CA VAL A 750 22.41 12.43 -16.18
C VAL A 750 21.69 11.96 -17.44
N SER A 751 20.95 10.85 -17.33
CA SER A 751 20.15 10.28 -18.42
C SER A 751 18.69 10.74 -18.42
N LYS A 752 18.18 11.16 -17.25
CA LYS A 752 16.81 11.62 -17.09
C LYS A 752 16.74 12.84 -16.16
N LEU A 753 16.05 13.88 -16.61
CA LEU A 753 15.96 15.16 -15.90
C LEU A 753 14.52 15.66 -15.90
N GLU A 754 13.99 15.96 -14.71
CA GLU A 754 12.64 16.46 -14.53
C GLU A 754 12.64 17.78 -13.74
N PHE A 755 11.86 18.75 -14.21
CA PHE A 755 11.55 19.99 -13.51
C PHE A 755 10.04 20.05 -13.28
N ILE A 756 9.64 20.03 -12.02
CA ILE A 756 8.26 20.00 -11.57
C ILE A 756 7.98 21.32 -10.85
N GLY A 757 6.93 22.03 -11.28
CA GLY A 757 6.57 23.32 -10.68
C GLY A 757 7.54 24.48 -10.97
N ILE A 758 8.52 24.30 -11.85
CA ILE A 758 9.57 25.28 -12.17
C ILE A 758 9.43 25.76 -13.61
N ALA A 759 9.35 27.08 -13.81
CA ALA A 759 9.36 27.69 -15.15
C ALA A 759 10.80 27.96 -15.59
N ILE A 760 11.35 27.16 -16.51
CA ILE A 760 12.72 27.34 -17.01
C ILE A 760 12.79 28.52 -17.97
N ASN A 761 13.77 29.41 -17.77
CA ASN A 761 14.00 30.55 -18.62
C ASN A 761 14.93 30.23 -19.81
N SER A 762 14.93 31.10 -20.82
CA SER A 762 15.73 30.92 -22.05
C SER A 762 17.24 30.83 -21.79
N SER A 763 17.74 31.46 -20.72
CA SER A 763 19.17 31.44 -20.40
C SER A 763 19.65 30.05 -19.96
N ASN A 764 18.82 29.32 -19.20
CA ASN A 764 19.11 27.98 -18.74
C ASN A 764 18.96 26.93 -19.85
N CYS A 765 18.04 27.15 -20.78
CA CYS A 765 17.87 26.27 -21.95
C CYS A 765 19.17 26.07 -22.73
N ASN A 766 20.03 27.09 -22.83
CA ASN A 766 21.32 26.99 -23.52
C ASN A 766 22.22 25.88 -22.95
N SER A 767 22.07 25.53 -21.68
CA SER A 767 22.89 24.51 -21.01
C SER A 767 22.47 23.09 -21.40
N PHE A 768 21.23 22.87 -21.85
CA PHE A 768 20.71 21.54 -22.19
C PHE A 768 21.48 20.88 -23.35
N ARG A 769 21.99 21.68 -24.29
CA ARG A 769 22.81 21.19 -25.41
C ARG A 769 24.07 20.43 -24.94
N ASN A 770 24.57 20.75 -23.74
CA ASN A 770 25.76 20.12 -23.16
C ASN A 770 25.45 18.77 -22.50
N LEU A 771 24.17 18.43 -22.28
CA LEU A 771 23.72 17.23 -21.58
C LEU A 771 23.64 16.02 -22.54
N LYS A 772 24.79 15.62 -23.10
CA LYS A 772 24.85 14.62 -24.18
C LYS A 772 24.25 13.25 -23.81
N ASN A 773 24.23 12.86 -22.53
CA ASN A 773 23.66 11.57 -22.12
C ASN A 773 22.16 11.63 -21.81
N LEU A 774 21.54 12.80 -21.88
CA LEU A 774 20.13 12.98 -21.54
C LEU A 774 19.22 12.35 -22.58
N LYS A 775 18.43 11.36 -22.16
CA LYS A 775 17.43 10.65 -22.96
C LYS A 775 16.01 11.12 -22.70
N ALA A 776 15.74 11.63 -21.49
CA ALA A 776 14.42 12.08 -21.07
C ALA A 776 14.49 13.45 -20.38
N LEU A 777 13.61 14.35 -20.81
CA LEU A 777 13.51 15.70 -20.28
C LEU A 777 12.04 16.07 -20.05
N GLN A 778 11.70 16.42 -18.81
CA GLN A 778 10.42 17.02 -18.46
C GLN A 778 10.64 18.41 -17.89
N LEU A 779 9.92 19.40 -18.40
CA LEU A 779 10.05 20.78 -17.94
C LEU A 779 8.83 21.62 -18.26
N SER A 780 8.73 22.76 -17.59
CA SER A 780 7.89 23.88 -17.98
C SER A 780 8.77 25.06 -18.41
N LEU A 781 8.28 25.89 -19.34
CA LEU A 781 9.03 27.04 -19.87
C LEU A 781 8.30 28.33 -19.57
N GLU A 782 9.04 29.38 -19.20
CA GLU A 782 8.49 30.73 -19.10
C GLU A 782 8.09 31.26 -20.48
N LYS A 783 8.97 31.04 -21.46
CA LYS A 783 8.77 31.43 -22.86
C LYS A 783 9.28 30.34 -23.78
N ILE A 784 8.48 29.99 -24.77
CA ILE A 784 8.80 28.99 -25.76
C ILE A 784 9.14 29.69 -27.07
N ASP A 785 10.43 29.66 -27.42
CA ASP A 785 10.97 30.27 -28.62
C ASP A 785 11.86 29.28 -29.40
N ASN A 786 12.38 29.73 -30.54
CA ASN A 786 13.27 28.91 -31.37
C ASN A 786 14.58 28.56 -30.65
N LYS A 787 15.01 29.32 -29.64
CA LYS A 787 16.24 29.05 -28.88
C LYS A 787 16.07 27.83 -28.00
N PHE A 788 14.91 27.62 -27.39
CA PHE A 788 14.64 26.41 -26.61
C PHE A 788 14.88 25.15 -27.45
N LEU A 789 14.27 25.09 -28.63
CA LEU A 789 14.36 23.92 -29.51
C LEU A 789 15.76 23.74 -30.07
N TYR A 790 16.46 24.83 -30.41
CA TYR A 790 17.85 24.76 -30.84
C TYR A 790 18.79 24.17 -29.78
N ASN A 791 18.45 24.32 -28.50
CA ASN A 791 19.29 23.87 -27.39
C ASN A 791 18.86 22.54 -26.77
N LEU A 792 17.91 21.81 -27.35
CA LEU A 792 17.57 20.48 -26.86
C LEU A 792 18.79 19.53 -26.93
N PRO A 793 18.91 18.58 -25.98
CA PRO A 793 20.01 17.62 -25.99
C PRO A 793 19.98 16.72 -27.23
N PRO A 794 21.14 16.34 -27.80
CA PRO A 794 21.22 15.62 -29.08
C PRO A 794 20.71 14.15 -29.01
N ASN A 795 20.73 13.53 -27.83
CA ASN A 795 20.32 12.13 -27.63
C ASN A 795 18.93 12.01 -26.97
N LEU A 796 18.16 13.10 -26.95
CA LEU A 796 16.85 13.14 -26.34
C LEU A 796 15.86 12.23 -27.09
N LYS A 797 15.23 11.31 -26.38
CA LYS A 797 14.19 10.40 -26.89
C LYS A 797 12.79 10.80 -26.44
N LEU A 798 12.67 11.37 -25.24
CA LEU A 798 11.41 11.87 -24.69
C LEU A 798 11.55 13.33 -24.29
N LEU A 799 10.62 14.13 -24.79
CA LEU A 799 10.43 15.51 -24.35
C LEU A 799 9.01 15.68 -23.81
N ARG A 800 8.89 16.13 -22.56
CA ARG A 800 7.63 16.52 -21.95
C ARG A 800 7.66 17.99 -21.59
N VAL A 801 6.83 18.79 -22.26
CA VAL A 801 6.63 20.20 -21.97
C VAL A 801 5.30 20.36 -21.23
N THR A 802 5.39 20.53 -19.92
CA THR A 802 4.22 20.76 -19.06
C THR A 802 3.82 22.23 -19.08
N ASP A 803 2.52 22.52 -19.15
CA ASP A 803 2.05 23.90 -18.97
C ASP A 803 2.17 24.33 -17.50
N LEU A 804 2.40 25.62 -17.26
CA LEU A 804 2.45 26.24 -15.94
C LEU A 804 1.06 26.53 -15.37
N PHE A 805 0.02 25.91 -15.95
CA PHE A 805 -1.36 26.28 -15.72
C PHE A 805 -1.83 25.85 -14.33
N ASN A 806 -1.54 26.69 -13.35
CA ASN A 806 -2.25 26.71 -12.09
C ASN A 806 -3.38 27.73 -12.24
N GLU A 807 -4.65 27.29 -12.16
CA GLU A 807 -5.84 28.15 -12.35
C GLU A 807 -5.81 29.38 -11.43
N ASN A 808 -5.12 29.28 -10.29
CA ASN A 808 -4.93 30.37 -9.34
C ASN A 808 -3.99 31.49 -9.85
N LEU A 809 -3.08 31.17 -10.77
CA LEU A 809 -1.99 32.05 -11.22
C LEU A 809 -2.24 32.71 -12.59
N ASN A 810 -3.13 32.18 -13.44
CA ASN A 810 -3.39 32.68 -14.81
C ASN A 810 -2.12 32.86 -15.68
N LEU A 811 -1.03 32.17 -15.37
CA LEU A 811 0.22 32.24 -16.13
C LEU A 811 0.10 31.33 -17.35
N ARG A 812 0.06 31.92 -18.55
CA ARG A 812 0.17 31.18 -19.82
C ARG A 812 1.58 31.33 -20.36
N SER A 813 2.13 30.22 -20.85
CA SER A 813 3.40 30.23 -21.58
C SER A 813 3.27 31.09 -22.85
N GLU A 814 4.22 31.98 -23.09
CA GLU A 814 4.27 32.76 -24.34
C GLU A 814 4.95 31.95 -25.45
N TYR A 815 4.31 31.87 -26.63
CA TYR A 815 4.84 31.14 -27.78
C TYR A 815 5.30 32.12 -28.87
N THR A 816 6.59 32.09 -29.20
CA THR A 816 7.18 32.92 -30.26
C THR A 816 8.10 32.09 -31.16
N ILE A 817 7.51 31.18 -31.94
CA ILE A 817 8.24 30.35 -32.91
C ILE A 817 8.19 31.02 -34.27
N LYS A 818 9.37 31.38 -34.81
CA LYS A 818 9.50 31.98 -36.15
C LYS A 818 9.87 30.89 -37.17
N PRO A 819 9.16 30.78 -38.32
CA PRO A 819 9.46 29.76 -39.34
C PRO A 819 10.85 29.87 -39.99
N SER A 820 11.51 31.03 -39.89
CA SER A 820 12.74 31.35 -40.60
C SER A 820 14.04 30.86 -39.94
N ILE A 821 13.97 30.17 -38.80
CA ILE A 821 15.16 29.69 -38.09
C ILE A 821 15.26 28.17 -38.26
N ILE A 822 16.35 27.72 -38.87
CA ILE A 822 16.69 26.31 -39.04
C ILE A 822 16.97 25.72 -37.65
N VAL A 823 16.06 24.88 -37.16
CA VAL A 823 16.27 24.07 -35.96
C VAL A 823 17.13 22.87 -36.34
N GLN A 824 18.11 22.49 -35.51
CA GLN A 824 18.86 21.26 -35.73
C GLN A 824 17.90 20.06 -35.74
N PRO A 825 18.04 19.10 -36.68
CA PRO A 825 17.19 17.93 -36.69
C PRO A 825 17.46 17.11 -35.42
N HIS A 826 16.45 16.99 -34.56
CA HIS A 826 16.50 16.15 -33.35
C HIS A 826 16.12 14.72 -33.70
N ILE A 827 17.00 14.05 -34.44
CA ILE A 827 16.72 12.79 -35.14
C ILE A 827 16.25 11.66 -34.20
N ASN A 828 16.58 11.75 -32.90
CA ASN A 828 16.33 10.68 -31.92
C ASN A 828 15.02 10.83 -31.13
N LEU A 829 14.27 11.93 -31.30
CA LEU A 829 13.05 12.16 -30.52
C LEU A 829 11.96 11.19 -30.97
N LYS A 830 11.46 10.38 -30.03
CA LYS A 830 10.41 9.35 -30.26
C LYS A 830 9.09 9.73 -29.60
N ILE A 831 9.15 10.33 -28.41
CA ILE A 831 7.99 10.62 -27.58
C ILE A 831 7.94 12.12 -27.29
N LEU A 832 6.79 12.73 -27.56
CA LEU A 832 6.54 14.14 -27.29
C LEU A 832 5.24 14.29 -26.49
N SER A 833 5.30 14.93 -25.34
CA SER A 833 4.14 15.22 -24.48
C SER A 833 4.01 16.73 -24.28
N VAL A 834 2.91 17.32 -24.74
CA VAL A 834 2.76 18.78 -24.85
C VAL A 834 1.34 19.26 -24.59
N HIS A 835 1.19 20.53 -24.22
CA HIS A 835 -0.10 21.20 -24.25
C HIS A 835 -0.54 21.46 -25.71
N VAL A 836 -1.85 21.40 -25.97
CA VAL A 836 -2.40 21.61 -27.32
C VAL A 836 -2.01 22.95 -27.95
N ASP A 837 -1.91 24.02 -27.16
CA ASP A 837 -1.47 25.33 -27.67
C ASP A 837 -0.02 25.29 -28.21
N PHE A 838 0.82 24.43 -27.65
CA PHE A 838 2.20 24.26 -28.13
C PHE A 838 2.24 23.45 -29.43
N LEU A 839 1.36 22.46 -29.59
CA LEU A 839 1.25 21.67 -30.82
C LEU A 839 1.08 22.55 -32.06
N TYR A 840 0.28 23.62 -31.96
CA TYR A 840 0.08 24.58 -33.04
C TYR A 840 1.35 25.32 -33.46
N ASN A 841 2.28 25.53 -32.54
CA ASN A 841 3.53 26.20 -32.87
C ASN A 841 4.56 25.20 -33.45
N LEU A 842 4.51 23.93 -33.03
CA LEU A 842 5.38 22.87 -33.53
C LEU A 842 5.19 22.59 -35.03
N CYS A 843 3.98 22.78 -35.59
CA CYS A 843 3.75 22.52 -37.00
C CYS A 843 4.55 23.42 -37.95
N PHE A 844 5.09 24.56 -37.49
CA PHE A 844 6.04 25.35 -38.30
C PHE A 844 7.38 24.64 -38.50
N MET A 845 7.67 23.63 -37.69
CA MET A 845 8.92 22.88 -37.69
C MET A 845 8.68 21.39 -37.99
N ALA A 846 7.47 21.01 -38.40
CA ALA A 846 7.12 19.63 -38.73
C ALA A 846 8.06 19.02 -39.79
N VAL A 847 8.56 19.85 -40.72
CA VAL A 847 9.55 19.45 -41.75
C VAL A 847 10.88 18.97 -41.14
N SER A 848 11.25 19.50 -39.97
CA SER A 848 12.52 19.26 -39.30
C SER A 848 12.42 18.27 -38.14
N MET A 849 11.22 17.81 -37.80
CA MET A 849 10.98 16.83 -36.75
C MET A 849 11.08 15.41 -37.31
N PRO A 850 11.68 14.46 -36.58
CA PRO A 850 11.59 13.04 -36.97
C PRO A 850 10.13 12.56 -36.85
N PRO A 851 9.77 11.44 -37.50
CA PRO A 851 8.53 10.73 -37.22
C PRO A 851 8.50 10.33 -35.74
N LEU A 852 7.43 10.70 -35.04
CA LEU A 852 7.25 10.37 -33.63
C LEU A 852 6.59 8.99 -33.49
N GLU A 853 6.99 8.22 -32.48
CA GLU A 853 6.27 7.01 -32.09
C GLU A 853 5.01 7.40 -31.32
N ILE A 854 5.14 8.33 -30.36
CA ILE A 854 4.04 8.74 -29.48
C ILE A 854 3.96 10.27 -29.38
N LEU A 855 2.76 10.82 -29.57
CA LEU A 855 2.42 12.21 -29.26
C LEU A 855 1.31 12.23 -28.20
N GLU A 856 1.62 12.72 -27.00
CA GLU A 856 0.64 13.00 -25.95
C GLU A 856 0.27 14.50 -25.98
N VAL A 857 -1.01 14.82 -26.11
CA VAL A 857 -1.55 16.17 -26.17
C VAL A 857 -2.46 16.40 -24.98
N GLN A 858 -2.17 17.39 -24.14
CA GLN A 858 -3.04 17.78 -23.04
C GLN A 858 -4.23 18.59 -23.59
N TYR A 859 -5.45 18.09 -23.36
CA TYR A 859 -6.69 18.69 -23.80
C TYR A 859 -7.01 19.99 -23.04
N SER A 860 -7.52 21.00 -23.76
CA SER A 860 -8.00 22.26 -23.19
C SER A 860 -9.30 22.70 -23.88
N ARG A 861 -10.28 23.20 -23.11
CA ARG A 861 -11.57 23.67 -23.67
C ARG A 861 -11.48 25.08 -24.25
N LYS A 862 -10.51 25.90 -23.81
CA LYS A 862 -10.39 27.33 -24.11
C LYS A 862 -9.58 27.64 -25.38
N ILE A 863 -9.49 26.70 -26.31
CA ILE A 863 -8.59 26.79 -27.45
C ILE A 863 -9.05 27.86 -28.45
N LYS A 864 -8.12 28.72 -28.86
CA LYS A 864 -8.30 29.60 -30.02
C LYS A 864 -7.80 28.87 -31.26
N ILE A 865 -8.70 28.19 -31.98
CA ILE A 865 -8.34 27.48 -33.20
C ILE A 865 -8.00 28.50 -34.30
N HIS A 866 -6.74 28.54 -34.72
CA HIS A 866 -6.35 29.22 -35.95
C HIS A 866 -6.45 28.23 -37.12
N SER A 867 -7.54 28.30 -37.87
CA SER A 867 -7.90 27.37 -38.97
C SER A 867 -7.04 27.46 -40.23
N ARG A 868 -5.83 28.04 -40.16
CA ARG A 868 -4.96 28.12 -41.35
C ARG A 868 -4.41 26.74 -41.67
N VAL A 869 -4.93 26.14 -42.72
CA VAL A 869 -4.45 24.89 -43.32
C VAL A 869 -2.94 25.00 -43.56
N ARG A 870 -2.16 24.13 -42.93
CA ARG A 870 -0.70 24.12 -43.06
C ARG A 870 -0.25 23.03 -44.03
N LYS A 871 0.77 23.35 -44.83
CA LYS A 871 1.33 22.44 -45.84
C LYS A 871 2.06 21.23 -45.24
N PHE A 872 2.52 21.34 -43.99
CA PHE A 872 3.30 20.29 -43.33
C PHE A 872 2.64 19.91 -42.00
N LYS A 873 2.46 18.61 -41.80
CA LYS A 873 1.86 17.99 -40.61
C LYS A 873 2.91 17.13 -39.89
N ILE A 874 2.73 16.94 -38.59
CA ILE A 874 3.58 16.07 -37.78
C ILE A 874 3.22 14.62 -38.09
N LYS A 875 4.22 13.81 -38.41
CA LYS A 875 4.07 12.35 -38.57
C LYS A 875 4.20 11.69 -37.21
N VAL A 876 3.17 10.93 -36.83
CA VAL A 876 3.15 10.20 -35.56
C VAL A 876 2.40 8.88 -35.73
N ARG A 877 2.83 7.86 -35.00
CA ARG A 877 2.21 6.52 -34.97
C ARG A 877 1.06 6.43 -33.96
N GLU A 878 1.21 6.96 -32.76
CA GLU A 878 0.17 6.94 -31.72
C GLU A 878 -0.10 8.33 -31.14
N LEU A 879 -1.38 8.73 -31.08
CA LEU A 879 -1.83 10.00 -30.51
C LEU A 879 -2.65 9.76 -29.24
N PHE A 880 -2.17 10.26 -28.10
CA PHE A 880 -2.91 10.28 -26.84
C PHE A 880 -3.40 11.69 -26.55
N VAL A 881 -4.69 11.83 -26.26
CA VAL A 881 -5.31 13.08 -25.83
C VAL A 881 -5.60 12.96 -24.35
N GLN A 882 -4.81 13.64 -23.52
CA GLN A 882 -4.96 13.61 -22.08
C GLN A 882 -6.06 14.59 -21.64
N CYS A 883 -7.20 14.03 -21.23
CA CYS A 883 -8.34 14.75 -20.68
C CYS A 883 -8.25 14.71 -19.15
N LYS A 884 -7.45 15.61 -18.57
CA LYS A 884 -7.46 15.78 -17.11
C LYS A 884 -8.85 16.24 -16.69
N SER A 885 -9.51 15.50 -15.79
CA SER A 885 -10.62 16.06 -15.02
C SER A 885 -10.04 17.23 -14.23
N TYR A 886 -10.44 18.44 -14.60
CA TYR A 886 -10.18 19.59 -13.75
C TYR A 886 -10.84 19.24 -12.42
N LYS A 887 -10.05 19.07 -11.35
CA LYS A 887 -10.57 19.15 -9.99
C LYS A 887 -11.04 20.60 -9.80
N GLN A 888 -12.16 20.93 -10.41
CA GLN A 888 -13.00 21.99 -9.88
C GLN A 888 -13.37 21.52 -8.47
N THR A 889 -13.33 22.44 -7.53
CA THR A 889 -13.68 22.24 -6.13
C THR A 889 -15.16 21.89 -5.89
N TYR A 890 -15.84 21.30 -6.88
CA TYR A 890 -17.23 20.85 -6.84
C TYR A 890 -17.40 19.59 -7.69
N ASP A 891 -18.16 18.62 -7.15
CA ASP A 891 -18.39 17.21 -7.53
C ASP A 891 -18.87 16.89 -8.96
N HIS A 892 -18.44 17.60 -9.99
CA HIS A 892 -18.84 17.30 -11.37
C HIS A 892 -17.63 16.90 -12.21
N GLU A 893 -17.43 15.58 -12.35
CA GLU A 893 -16.59 15.02 -13.41
C GLU A 893 -17.11 15.53 -14.75
N ILE A 894 -16.34 16.42 -15.39
CA ILE A 894 -16.66 16.90 -16.72
C ILE A 894 -16.44 15.72 -17.69
N THR A 895 -17.52 15.07 -18.10
CA THR A 895 -17.52 14.08 -19.18
C THR A 895 -17.49 14.83 -20.52
N LEU A 896 -16.43 14.64 -21.29
CA LEU A 896 -16.38 15.13 -22.67
C LEU A 896 -17.37 14.33 -23.51
N THR A 897 -18.25 15.01 -24.24
CA THR A 897 -19.16 14.33 -25.17
C THR A 897 -18.37 13.81 -26.38
N GLN A 898 -18.84 12.72 -27.01
CA GLN A 898 -18.22 12.19 -28.23
C GLN A 898 -18.12 13.26 -29.33
N ASN A 899 -19.11 14.15 -29.44
CA ASN A 899 -19.09 15.27 -30.39
C ASN A 899 -17.96 16.27 -30.11
N GLU A 900 -17.68 16.58 -28.83
CA GLU A 900 -16.54 17.42 -28.44
C GLU A 900 -15.20 16.74 -28.73
N MET A 901 -15.10 15.42 -28.50
CA MET A 901 -13.90 14.65 -28.86
C MET A 901 -13.66 14.66 -30.37
N ILE A 902 -14.69 14.40 -31.17
CA ILE A 902 -14.60 14.44 -32.65
C ILE A 902 -14.24 15.84 -33.14
N SER A 903 -14.84 16.89 -32.57
CA SER A 903 -14.51 18.29 -32.92
C SER A 903 -13.05 18.61 -32.62
N PHE A 904 -12.53 18.12 -31.49
CA PHE A 904 -11.13 18.26 -31.12
C PHE A 904 -10.20 17.48 -32.06
N MET A 905 -10.53 16.23 -32.40
CA MET A 905 -9.73 15.44 -33.36
C MET A 905 -9.63 16.11 -34.73
N LYS A 906 -10.76 16.60 -35.26
CA LYS A 906 -10.78 17.38 -36.52
C LYS A 906 -9.88 18.62 -36.45
N SER A 907 -9.78 19.23 -35.27
CA SER A 907 -8.88 20.37 -35.04
C SER A 907 -7.40 19.94 -35.04
N ILE A 908 -7.07 18.78 -34.46
CA ILE A 908 -5.71 18.21 -34.46
C ILE A 908 -5.32 17.69 -35.85
N GLU A 909 -6.25 17.19 -36.66
CA GLU A 909 -5.99 16.67 -38.01
C GLU A 909 -5.31 17.69 -38.94
N SER A 910 -5.53 18.99 -38.70
CA SER A 910 -4.82 20.06 -39.43
C SER A 910 -3.33 20.20 -39.07
N HIS A 911 -2.88 19.51 -38.02
CA HIS A 911 -1.55 19.58 -37.42
C HIS A 911 -0.81 18.23 -37.44
N VAL A 912 -1.54 17.11 -37.44
CA VAL A 912 -1.03 15.74 -37.41
C VAL A 912 -1.47 14.97 -38.66
N GLU A 913 -0.57 14.18 -39.23
CA GLU A 913 -0.84 13.38 -40.42
C GLU A 913 -1.53 12.06 -40.05
N PHE A 914 -2.87 12.07 -40.05
CA PHE A 914 -3.69 10.94 -39.58
C PHE A 914 -3.49 9.64 -40.37
N GLU A 915 -3.01 9.73 -41.62
CA GLU A 915 -2.67 8.56 -42.43
C GLU A 915 -1.59 7.67 -41.82
N PHE A 916 -0.72 8.24 -40.97
CA PHE A 916 0.35 7.53 -40.27
C PHE A 916 -0.06 7.04 -38.88
N LEU A 917 -1.25 7.42 -38.39
CA LEU A 917 -1.72 7.02 -37.07
C LEU A 917 -2.23 5.58 -37.11
N GLU A 918 -1.77 4.79 -36.14
CA GLU A 918 -2.32 3.48 -35.82
C GLU A 918 -3.37 3.57 -34.69
N CYS A 919 -3.38 4.65 -33.91
CA CYS A 919 -4.27 4.84 -32.76
C CYS A 919 -4.50 6.31 -32.42
N VAL A 920 -5.73 6.63 -32.01
CA VAL A 920 -6.07 7.86 -31.26
C VAL A 920 -6.80 7.46 -30.00
N ASP A 921 -6.34 7.92 -28.84
CA ASP A 921 -6.95 7.57 -27.55
C ASP A 921 -7.20 8.82 -26.70
N PHE A 922 -8.43 8.99 -26.24
CA PHE A 922 -8.83 10.00 -25.27
C PHE A 922 -8.79 9.42 -23.87
N VAL A 923 -7.91 9.97 -23.07
CA VAL A 923 -7.51 9.39 -21.80
C VAL A 923 -8.10 10.17 -20.64
N PHE A 924 -8.89 9.51 -19.80
CA PHE A 924 -9.57 10.05 -18.62
C PHE A 924 -9.02 9.46 -17.32
N TRP A 925 -9.51 9.92 -16.17
CA TRP A 925 -9.18 9.28 -14.90
C TRP A 925 -9.87 7.91 -14.79
N GLY A 926 -9.10 6.82 -14.93
CA GLY A 926 -9.62 5.45 -14.80
C GLY A 926 -10.37 4.91 -16.02
N ALA A 927 -10.44 5.67 -17.12
CA ALA A 927 -11.09 5.25 -18.37
C ALA A 927 -10.36 5.83 -19.59
N SER A 928 -10.61 5.24 -20.76
CA SER A 928 -10.08 5.67 -22.06
C SER A 928 -11.16 5.50 -23.13
N VAL A 929 -11.10 6.30 -24.20
CA VAL A 929 -11.98 6.20 -25.37
C VAL A 929 -11.11 6.19 -26.62
N ILE A 930 -11.08 5.04 -27.28
CA ILE A 930 -10.23 4.79 -28.44
C ILE A 930 -11.01 5.09 -29.72
N PHE A 931 -10.35 5.75 -30.67
CA PHE A 931 -10.88 6.05 -32.00
C PHE A 931 -10.02 5.40 -33.09
N ASP A 932 -10.69 4.91 -34.13
CA ASP A 932 -10.04 4.59 -35.39
C ASP A 932 -9.61 5.91 -36.08
N PRO A 933 -8.31 6.12 -36.37
CA PRO A 933 -7.81 7.36 -36.96
C PRO A 933 -8.35 7.64 -38.37
N LYS A 934 -8.78 6.62 -39.12
CA LYS A 934 -9.33 6.78 -40.48
C LYS A 934 -10.81 7.11 -40.48
N THR A 935 -11.58 6.46 -39.60
CA THR A 935 -13.05 6.62 -39.57
C THR A 935 -13.56 7.56 -38.50
N LEU A 936 -12.72 7.91 -37.51
CA LEU A 936 -13.04 8.66 -36.29
C LEU A 936 -14.25 8.06 -35.53
N ARG A 937 -14.45 6.75 -35.64
CA ARG A 937 -15.44 5.99 -34.87
C ARG A 937 -14.79 5.41 -33.63
N VAL A 938 -15.55 5.34 -32.54
CA VAL A 938 -15.13 4.68 -31.30
C VAL A 938 -15.01 3.18 -31.56
N VAL A 939 -13.94 2.57 -31.08
CA VAL A 939 -13.61 1.14 -31.24
C VAL A 939 -14.03 0.32 -30.03
#